data_AF-A0A929TNA0-F1
#
_entry.id   AF-A0A929TNA0-F1
#
_cell.length_a   1.000
_cell.length_b   1.000
_cell.length_c   1.000
_cell.angle_alpha   90.00
_cell.angle_beta   90.00
_cell.angle_gamma   90.00
#
_symmetry.space_group_name_H-M   'P 1'
#
loop_
_entity.id
_entity.type
_entity.pdbx_description
1 polymer ?
#
loop_
_entity_poly.entity_id
_entity_poly.type
_entity_poly.pdbx_seq_one_letter_code
_entity_poly.pdbx_strand_id
1 'polypeptide(L)'
;MKEKKRFWLILLLLLETAFILYQVIPAYRHSGEYHFTMNDYKVYVGGEEKQQGAYVDNSVDGISRKVVSPDFTMQRGVYAVHVTYQTNNQPGTGQIGCYTEVLSNSYTPLFHAGRARMIEALGSDSYRVTTDRQVQAHLEAVLEDHFDAYLLLQDVSIVYLNGTSAARLFLRLFAVFFGIDLVLFLYLFDRENASAFLKAHAFVVVVFSAALFIAQMPLMTGGIPEGLDTDFHAVRIWGIAQSLRDGYFPAKVQSGLQNGYGYATGIFYGDVFLYFPALLYLGGLTIAEVYSIFVFGMNLLTLFITYYSFNRIGKNRREAAVAAAIFEVSLYRLVTLYTRGAVGEWSAVAFYPLILLGVYEIYTEEEQKKKGWLFLAIGMSGVMASHVLATVMSVCVLLVFFLLAIRKTLTKRVLLSILKSVLATALLSAYFIVPFLDAFRDGYVHLVSQYGNESLHGVFLNQLFATNFHTTGDEIMNDAISPMHLELPLTFGPATGVLFLIAIYLLLRLRGEDRGKKKRRLLFIAFGLTVLSIFFYSSLFPYARIEEHIPLVAAFFDLFQFAWRLMSWTAALLGLLFLFVLQVVREWKGWKWVQGTILLFLFLFCYQAVNYNSDYSNHAETGKEIVDISRTGAMKLGYAEYAIVGVNPLESDLKTSAPQIQIGSVFQKGLAATVEVRVPGEEKGAFVEFPRYAYRGYHAWDARGKELAVDRSTGKVRVLLPAGFTGPVHIDFVQPWYWRAAQLLSLLFWGMLVYEGIRITFCRYGKRSCFHTR
;
A
#
# COMPACT_ATOMS: atom_id res chain seq x y z
N MET A 1 18.46 -45.84 -3.12
CA MET A 1 18.29 -44.68 -4.03
C MET A 1 17.78 -43.43 -3.31
N LYS A 2 16.70 -43.50 -2.51
CA LYS A 2 16.16 -42.35 -1.74
C LYS A 2 17.15 -41.79 -0.71
N GLU A 3 17.89 -42.64 0.00
CA GLU A 3 18.92 -42.20 0.95
C GLU A 3 20.08 -41.46 0.28
N LYS A 4 20.59 -41.97 -0.86
CA LYS A 4 21.57 -41.24 -1.68
C LYS A 4 21.06 -39.86 -2.11
N LYS A 5 19.81 -39.75 -2.57
CA LYS A 5 19.21 -38.46 -2.92
C LYS A 5 19.13 -37.50 -1.72
N ARG A 6 18.72 -38.00 -0.55
CA ARG A 6 18.66 -37.18 0.69
C ARG A 6 20.04 -36.69 1.11
N PHE A 7 21.05 -37.54 1.03
CA PHE A 7 22.43 -37.16 1.31
C PHE A 7 22.90 -36.02 0.41
N TRP A 8 22.68 -36.11 -0.91
CA TRP A 8 23.06 -35.05 -1.85
C TRP A 8 22.27 -33.75 -1.65
N LEU A 9 20.99 -33.82 -1.30
CA LEU A 9 20.20 -32.61 -0.99
C LEU A 9 20.70 -31.94 0.30
N ILE A 10 20.98 -32.71 1.35
CA ILE A 10 21.55 -32.17 2.59
C ILE A 10 22.93 -31.55 2.32
N LEU A 11 23.76 -32.23 1.53
CA LEU A 11 25.06 -31.69 1.12
C LEU A 11 24.92 -30.39 0.31
N LEU A 12 23.96 -30.32 -0.62
CA LEU A 12 23.65 -29.10 -1.37
C LEU A 12 23.25 -27.96 -0.42
N LEU A 13 22.28 -28.19 0.46
CA LEU A 13 21.83 -27.20 1.45
C LEU A 13 22.98 -26.73 2.36
N LEU A 14 23.88 -27.63 2.74
CA LEU A 14 25.08 -27.28 3.51
C LEU A 14 26.07 -26.44 2.69
N LEU A 15 26.31 -26.78 1.42
CA LEU A 15 27.16 -26.00 0.52
C LEU A 15 26.58 -24.62 0.23
N GLU A 16 25.26 -24.52 0.02
CA GLU A 16 24.55 -23.26 -0.15
C GLU A 16 24.60 -22.42 1.11
N THR A 17 24.35 -23.02 2.28
CA THR A 17 24.50 -22.34 3.57
C THR A 17 25.93 -21.83 3.75
N ALA A 18 26.93 -22.65 3.45
CA ALA A 18 28.33 -22.25 3.50
C ALA A 18 28.65 -21.12 2.51
N PHE A 19 28.09 -21.15 1.30
CA PHE A 19 28.25 -20.09 0.30
C PHE A 19 27.57 -18.79 0.73
N ILE A 20 26.35 -18.86 1.25
CA ILE A 20 25.64 -17.69 1.81
C ILE A 20 26.48 -17.09 2.94
N LEU A 21 26.95 -17.89 3.89
CA LEU A 21 27.78 -17.41 4.99
C LEU A 21 29.11 -16.83 4.49
N TYR A 22 29.75 -17.45 3.49
CA TYR A 22 30.98 -16.96 2.87
C TYR A 22 30.79 -15.59 2.22
N GLN A 23 29.60 -15.28 1.68
CA GLN A 23 29.29 -13.99 1.09
C GLN A 23 28.80 -12.96 2.12
N VAL A 24 27.99 -13.38 3.09
CA VAL A 24 27.33 -12.50 4.07
C VAL A 24 28.27 -12.07 5.20
N ILE A 25 29.16 -12.95 5.69
CA ILE A 25 30.10 -12.61 6.78
C ILE A 25 31.04 -11.47 6.39
N PRO A 26 31.68 -11.45 5.20
CA PRO A 26 32.49 -10.32 4.77
C PRO A 26 31.69 -9.01 4.69
N ALA A 27 30.46 -9.05 4.17
CA ALA A 27 29.59 -7.87 4.11
C ALA A 27 29.26 -7.34 5.52
N TYR A 28 29.05 -8.21 6.51
CA TYR A 28 28.82 -7.81 7.90
C TYR A 28 30.07 -7.25 8.60
N ARG A 29 31.26 -7.75 8.24
CA ARG A 29 32.54 -7.30 8.79
C ARG A 29 33.10 -6.06 8.10
N HIS A 30 32.60 -5.72 6.91
CA HIS A 30 33.04 -4.55 6.19
C HIS A 30 32.63 -3.27 6.92
N SER A 31 33.55 -2.30 6.94
CA SER A 31 33.33 -0.94 7.41
C SER A 31 33.91 0.00 6.37
N GLY A 32 33.14 1.00 5.96
CA GLY A 32 33.57 2.02 5.02
C GLY A 32 32.84 3.31 5.36
N GLU A 33 33.57 4.41 5.37
CA GLU A 33 33.03 5.74 5.62
C GLU A 33 33.75 6.72 4.70
N TYR A 34 32.99 7.60 4.07
CA TYR A 34 33.50 8.74 3.32
C TYR A 34 33.01 10.00 4.03
N HIS A 35 33.92 10.94 4.23
CA HIS A 35 33.64 12.18 4.92
C HIS A 35 34.11 13.33 4.03
N PHE A 36 33.23 14.29 3.79
CA PHE A 36 33.49 15.46 2.98
C PHE A 36 33.15 16.72 3.77
N THR A 37 34.07 17.67 3.74
CA THR A 37 33.98 18.98 4.37
C THR A 37 33.86 20.07 3.31
N MET A 38 33.55 21.30 3.72
CA MET A 38 33.41 22.44 2.82
C MET A 38 34.56 22.64 1.81
N ASN A 39 35.78 22.23 2.14
CA ASN A 39 36.95 22.41 1.29
C ASN A 39 37.05 21.38 0.15
N ASP A 40 36.32 20.27 0.23
CA ASP A 40 36.42 19.16 -0.72
C ASP A 40 35.60 19.40 -1.99
N TYR A 41 34.61 20.28 -1.93
CA TYR A 41 33.60 20.46 -2.98
C TYR A 41 34.01 21.44 -4.09
N LYS A 42 33.39 21.22 -5.26
CA LYS A 42 33.49 22.10 -6.42
C LYS A 42 32.11 22.54 -6.88
N VAL A 43 32.00 23.79 -7.32
CA VAL A 43 30.77 24.35 -7.86
C VAL A 43 30.78 24.20 -9.39
N TYR A 44 29.71 23.62 -9.93
CA TYR A 44 29.47 23.48 -11.36
C TYR A 44 28.24 24.27 -11.79
N VAL A 45 28.34 24.89 -12.98
CA VAL A 45 27.25 25.63 -13.62
C VAL A 45 27.30 25.36 -15.11
N GLY A 46 26.17 25.00 -15.71
CA GLY A 46 26.08 24.62 -17.13
C GLY A 46 26.91 23.38 -17.49
N GLY A 47 27.25 22.55 -16.49
CA GLY A 47 28.15 21.40 -16.66
C GLY A 47 29.65 21.72 -16.59
N GLU A 48 30.03 22.99 -16.38
CA GLU A 48 31.43 23.41 -16.25
C GLU A 48 31.79 23.69 -14.79
N GLU A 49 33.01 23.29 -14.38
CA GLU A 49 33.58 23.68 -13.08
C GLU A 49 33.84 25.19 -13.07
N LYS A 50 33.27 25.91 -12.10
CA LYS A 50 33.45 27.36 -11.96
C LYS A 50 34.42 27.73 -10.85
N GLN A 51 34.33 27.08 -9.70
CA GLN A 51 35.17 27.39 -8.54
C GLN A 51 35.23 26.23 -7.54
N GLN A 52 36.27 26.21 -6.71
CA GLN A 52 36.29 25.39 -5.50
C GLN A 52 35.35 26.02 -4.46
N GLY A 53 34.52 25.23 -3.80
CA GLY A 53 33.64 25.68 -2.74
C GLY A 53 32.38 24.84 -2.57
N ALA A 54 31.71 25.05 -1.44
CA ALA A 54 30.50 24.32 -1.03
C ALA A 54 29.21 25.16 -1.10
N TYR A 55 29.30 26.38 -1.65
CA TYR A 55 28.23 27.38 -1.69
C TYR A 55 27.81 27.68 -3.12
N VAL A 56 26.50 27.74 -3.37
CA VAL A 56 25.92 28.21 -4.64
C VAL A 56 24.62 28.97 -4.39
N ASP A 57 24.37 30.01 -5.17
CA ASP A 57 23.16 30.83 -5.11
C ASP A 57 22.80 31.41 -6.48
N ASN A 58 21.87 32.36 -6.49
CA ASN A 58 21.42 33.09 -7.67
C ASN A 58 22.41 34.13 -8.22
N SER A 59 23.49 34.46 -7.52
CA SER A 59 24.52 35.38 -8.05
C SER A 59 25.40 34.72 -9.10
N VAL A 60 25.37 33.39 -9.21
CA VAL A 60 26.12 32.62 -10.19
C VAL A 60 25.25 32.40 -11.44
N ASP A 61 25.50 33.19 -12.49
CA ASP A 61 24.77 33.13 -13.75
C ASP A 61 24.88 31.75 -14.44
N GLY A 62 23.73 31.12 -14.71
CA GLY A 62 23.62 29.91 -15.52
C GLY A 62 22.55 28.94 -15.03
N ILE A 63 22.47 27.80 -15.72
CA ILE A 63 21.55 26.69 -15.43
C ILE A 63 22.30 25.48 -14.86
N SER A 64 21.60 24.51 -14.26
CA SER A 64 22.17 23.29 -13.65
C SER A 64 23.25 23.59 -12.60
N ARG A 65 22.91 24.43 -11.62
CA ARG A 65 23.80 24.86 -10.54
C ARG A 65 23.92 23.76 -9.50
N LYS A 66 25.16 23.32 -9.22
CA LYS A 66 25.39 22.22 -8.28
C LYS A 66 26.74 22.31 -7.58
N VAL A 67 26.75 21.78 -6.36
CA VAL A 67 27.95 21.53 -5.55
C VAL A 67 28.24 20.03 -5.62
N VAL A 68 29.45 19.66 -6.03
CA VAL A 68 29.83 18.27 -6.33
C VAL A 68 31.01 17.85 -5.47
N SER A 69 30.94 16.68 -4.86
CA SER A 69 32.07 16.06 -4.15
C SER A 69 33.14 15.53 -5.11
N PRO A 70 34.36 15.24 -4.63
CA PRO A 70 35.29 14.38 -5.36
C PRO A 70 34.67 13.00 -5.61
N ASP A 71 35.18 12.30 -6.63
CA ASP A 71 34.82 10.91 -6.90
C ASP A 71 35.28 10.00 -5.76
N PHE A 72 34.42 9.04 -5.41
CA PHE A 72 34.72 7.99 -4.44
C PHE A 72 34.19 6.63 -4.90
N THR A 73 34.85 5.56 -4.45
CA THR A 73 34.55 4.20 -4.90
C THR A 73 33.67 3.47 -3.90
N MET A 74 32.40 3.29 -4.22
CA MET A 74 31.46 2.53 -3.39
C MET A 74 31.58 1.03 -3.68
N GLN A 75 31.79 0.23 -2.63
CA GLN A 75 31.66 -1.22 -2.70
C GLN A 75 30.19 -1.65 -2.72
N ARG A 76 29.92 -2.90 -3.12
CA ARG A 76 28.58 -3.49 -3.02
C ARG A 76 28.02 -3.39 -1.60
N GLY A 77 26.82 -2.82 -1.45
CA GLY A 77 26.11 -2.73 -0.18
C GLY A 77 25.09 -1.61 -0.11
N VAL A 78 24.66 -1.33 1.12
CA VAL A 78 23.73 -0.27 1.49
C VAL A 78 24.48 0.74 2.35
N TYR A 79 24.30 2.02 2.05
CA TYR A 79 24.94 3.15 2.70
C TYR A 79 23.89 4.10 3.25
N ALA A 80 24.16 4.72 4.39
CA ALA A 80 23.45 5.90 4.85
C ALA A 80 24.25 7.13 4.44
N VAL A 81 23.58 8.10 3.84
CA VAL A 81 24.13 9.43 3.60
C VAL A 81 23.55 10.35 4.65
N HIS A 82 24.40 11.07 5.38
CA HIS A 82 24.02 12.14 6.29
C HIS A 82 24.58 13.43 5.74
N VAL A 83 23.72 14.44 5.61
CA VAL A 83 24.08 15.74 5.04
C VAL A 83 23.68 16.83 6.03
N THR A 84 24.63 17.71 6.34
CA THR A 84 24.40 18.94 7.10
C THR A 84 24.52 20.13 6.15
N TYR A 85 23.50 20.97 6.13
CA TYR A 85 23.37 22.03 5.13
C TYR A 85 22.78 23.32 5.73
N GLN A 86 22.97 24.42 5.00
CA GLN A 86 22.22 25.66 5.19
C GLN A 86 21.61 26.09 3.87
N THR A 87 20.37 26.58 3.91
CA THR A 87 19.65 27.07 2.73
C THR A 87 18.52 28.00 3.17
N ASN A 88 17.96 28.78 2.27
CA ASN A 88 16.67 29.47 2.47
C ASN A 88 15.57 28.85 1.58
N ASN A 89 15.74 27.59 1.15
CA ASN A 89 14.76 26.88 0.34
C ASN A 89 13.37 26.89 1.02
N GLN A 90 12.40 27.51 0.35
CA GLN A 90 11.02 27.56 0.82
C GLN A 90 10.17 26.47 0.14
N PRO A 91 9.46 25.64 0.91
CA PRO A 91 8.51 24.68 0.36
C PRO A 91 7.24 25.40 -0.12
N GLY A 92 6.90 25.30 -1.41
CA GLY A 92 5.64 25.85 -1.93
C GLY A 92 5.56 26.08 -3.43
N THR A 93 6.69 26.13 -4.14
CA THR A 93 6.68 26.07 -5.60
C THR A 93 6.65 24.60 -6.02
N GLY A 94 6.06 24.24 -7.16
CA GLY A 94 6.03 22.85 -7.65
C GLY A 94 7.40 22.19 -7.88
N GLN A 95 8.48 22.91 -7.56
CA GLN A 95 9.88 22.56 -7.66
C GLN A 95 10.42 22.01 -6.33
N ILE A 96 11.45 21.17 -6.38
CA ILE A 96 12.13 20.62 -5.19
C ILE A 96 12.98 21.72 -4.53
N GLY A 97 13.54 22.62 -5.34
CA GLY A 97 14.37 23.75 -4.94
C GLY A 97 15.82 23.32 -4.72
N CYS A 98 16.16 22.99 -3.47
CA CYS A 98 17.47 22.45 -3.11
C CYS A 98 17.35 20.96 -2.71
N TYR A 99 18.20 20.11 -3.26
CA TYR A 99 18.27 18.70 -2.86
C TYR A 99 19.68 18.13 -3.01
N THR A 100 19.91 16.94 -2.46
CA THR A 100 21.15 16.18 -2.66
C THR A 100 20.85 14.75 -3.06
N GLU A 101 21.72 14.21 -3.91
CA GLU A 101 21.71 12.82 -4.33
C GLU A 101 23.15 12.31 -4.54
N VAL A 102 23.33 10.99 -4.50
CA VAL A 102 24.60 10.37 -4.91
C VAL A 102 24.39 9.76 -6.28
N LEU A 103 25.26 10.07 -7.23
CA LEU A 103 25.18 9.59 -8.59
C LEU A 103 26.33 8.63 -8.89
N SER A 104 26.05 7.60 -9.69
CA SER A 104 27.06 6.70 -10.24
C SER A 104 27.61 7.29 -11.54
N ASN A 105 28.94 7.31 -11.69
CA ASN A 105 29.63 7.83 -12.89
C ASN A 105 29.35 6.99 -14.15
N SER A 106 28.77 5.80 -13.97
CA SER A 106 28.28 4.96 -15.06
C SER A 106 26.83 4.60 -14.81
N TYR A 107 25.97 4.79 -15.81
CA TYR A 107 24.59 4.35 -15.73
C TYR A 107 24.53 2.84 -15.44
N THR A 108 23.79 2.48 -14.40
CA THR A 108 23.55 1.08 -14.05
C THR A 108 22.23 0.92 -13.31
N PRO A 109 21.39 -0.05 -13.69
CA PRO A 109 20.16 -0.35 -12.96
C PRO A 109 20.43 -1.02 -11.59
N LEU A 110 21.70 -1.28 -11.26
CA LEU A 110 22.14 -1.89 -10.01
C LEU A 110 22.51 -0.85 -8.94
N PHE A 111 22.30 0.43 -9.23
CA PHE A 111 22.56 1.55 -8.34
C PHE A 111 21.28 2.33 -8.10
N HIS A 112 20.93 2.51 -6.84
CA HIS A 112 19.74 3.24 -6.39
C HIS A 112 20.14 4.17 -5.26
N ALA A 113 19.97 5.47 -5.43
CA ALA A 113 20.37 6.45 -4.45
C ALA A 113 19.19 7.35 -4.13
N GLY A 114 18.74 7.36 -2.87
CA GLY A 114 17.70 8.27 -2.42
C GLY A 114 18.06 9.74 -2.64
N ARG A 115 17.09 10.64 -2.44
CA ARG A 115 17.38 12.08 -2.32
C ARG A 115 16.90 12.66 -0.99
N ALA A 116 17.59 13.71 -0.54
CA ALA A 116 17.12 14.55 0.55
C ALA A 116 16.78 15.94 0.05
N ARG A 117 15.53 16.36 0.26
CA ARG A 117 15.10 17.73 -0.02
C ARG A 117 15.56 18.62 1.13
N MET A 118 16.31 19.66 0.82
CA MET A 118 16.91 20.54 1.81
C MET A 118 16.01 21.75 2.03
N ILE A 119 15.32 21.84 3.17
CA ILE A 119 14.30 22.88 3.44
C ILE A 119 14.50 23.64 4.74
N GLU A 120 15.31 23.10 5.67
CA GLU A 120 15.58 23.76 6.94
C GLU A 120 16.68 24.82 6.77
N ALA A 121 16.54 25.96 7.44
CA ALA A 121 17.50 27.06 7.34
C ALA A 121 18.94 26.64 7.70
N LEU A 122 19.00 25.84 8.76
CA LEU A 122 20.13 25.00 9.16
C LEU A 122 19.54 23.62 9.41
N GLY A 123 19.92 22.64 8.60
CA GLY A 123 19.29 21.33 8.58
C GLY A 123 20.28 20.18 8.59
N SER A 124 19.78 19.02 9.01
CA SER A 124 20.46 17.75 8.79
C SER A 124 19.46 16.70 8.32
N ASP A 125 19.78 16.05 7.21
CA ASP A 125 18.95 15.02 6.59
C ASP A 125 19.72 13.74 6.35
N SER A 126 18.97 12.64 6.18
CA SER A 126 19.55 11.36 5.81
C SER A 126 18.69 10.56 4.84
N TYR A 127 19.37 9.84 3.97
CA TYR A 127 18.76 8.95 2.97
C TYR A 127 19.67 7.74 2.72
N ARG A 128 19.18 6.75 1.96
CA ARG A 128 19.91 5.52 1.66
C ARG A 128 20.42 5.49 0.23
N VAL A 129 21.64 4.98 0.06
CA VAL A 129 22.20 4.62 -1.24
C VAL A 129 22.48 3.13 -1.26
N THR A 130 22.19 2.48 -2.37
CA THR A 130 22.32 1.03 -2.52
C THR A 130 22.97 0.72 -3.85
N THR A 131 23.98 -0.15 -3.82
CA THR A 131 24.65 -0.64 -5.02
C THR A 131 24.90 -2.13 -4.94
N ASP A 132 24.59 -2.85 -6.02
CA ASP A 132 24.82 -4.30 -6.10
C ASP A 132 26.16 -4.68 -6.74
N ARG A 133 26.96 -3.68 -7.10
CA ARG A 133 28.33 -3.85 -7.59
C ARG A 133 29.23 -2.71 -7.10
N GLN A 134 30.53 -2.84 -7.32
CA GLN A 134 31.45 -1.73 -7.10
C GLN A 134 31.21 -0.64 -8.18
N VAL A 135 31.11 0.61 -7.76
CA VAL A 135 30.90 1.76 -8.66
C VAL A 135 31.77 2.95 -8.22
N GLN A 136 32.20 3.77 -9.19
CA GLN A 136 32.65 5.13 -8.90
C GLN A 136 31.42 6.03 -8.83
N ALA A 137 31.35 6.85 -7.80
CA ALA A 137 30.23 7.73 -7.53
C ALA A 137 30.71 9.08 -7.02
N HIS A 138 29.84 10.08 -7.09
CA HIS A 138 30.02 11.38 -6.47
C HIS A 138 28.69 11.83 -5.88
N LEU A 139 28.75 12.77 -4.94
CA LEU A 139 27.57 13.43 -4.39
C LEU A 139 27.35 14.74 -5.15
N GLU A 140 26.09 14.99 -5.53
CA GLU A 140 25.64 16.28 -6.02
C GLU A 140 24.66 16.89 -5.02
N ALA A 141 24.82 18.17 -4.74
CA ALA A 141 23.78 18.98 -4.14
C ALA A 141 23.38 20.06 -5.15
N VAL A 142 22.11 20.05 -5.54
CA VAL A 142 21.56 20.77 -6.68
C VAL A 142 20.70 21.92 -6.19
N LEU A 143 20.89 23.09 -6.79
CA LEU A 143 19.98 24.23 -6.73
C LEU A 143 19.26 24.30 -8.07
N GLU A 144 17.96 23.98 -8.07
CA GLU A 144 17.14 23.99 -9.28
C GLU A 144 17.15 25.34 -9.99
N ASP A 145 16.98 25.30 -11.29
CA ASP A 145 16.97 26.50 -12.12
C ASP A 145 15.75 27.36 -11.82
N HIS A 146 15.96 28.69 -11.86
CA HIS A 146 14.92 29.67 -11.57
C HIS A 146 14.34 29.60 -10.15
N PHE A 147 15.01 28.89 -9.24
CA PHE A 147 14.64 28.83 -7.83
C PHE A 147 15.46 29.83 -6.99
N ASP A 148 14.78 30.70 -6.24
CA ASP A 148 15.42 31.74 -5.43
C ASP A 148 15.87 31.25 -4.06
N ALA A 149 16.99 30.53 -4.06
CA ALA A 149 17.64 30.08 -2.84
C ALA A 149 19.18 30.11 -2.94
N TYR A 150 19.81 30.05 -1.78
CA TYR A 150 21.21 29.67 -1.63
C TYR A 150 21.30 28.25 -1.07
N LEU A 151 22.41 27.59 -1.31
CA LEU A 151 22.73 26.27 -0.82
C LEU A 151 24.18 26.26 -0.34
N LEU A 152 24.39 25.89 0.92
CA LEU A 152 25.68 25.65 1.53
C LEU A 152 25.73 24.23 2.10
N LEU A 153 26.58 23.38 1.51
CA LEU A 153 26.93 22.09 2.13
C LEU A 153 27.97 22.32 3.22
N GLN A 154 27.72 21.83 4.43
CA GLN A 154 28.65 21.97 5.55
C GLN A 154 29.48 20.70 5.75
N ASP A 155 28.78 19.58 5.85
CA ASP A 155 29.36 18.29 6.21
C ASP A 155 28.54 17.17 5.57
N VAL A 156 29.22 16.19 4.97
CA VAL A 156 28.59 14.97 4.47
C VAL A 156 29.37 13.76 4.96
N SER A 157 28.68 12.84 5.62
CA SER A 157 29.19 11.49 5.90
C SER A 157 28.37 10.43 5.15
N ILE A 158 29.07 9.52 4.49
CA ILE A 158 28.51 8.38 3.77
C ILE A 158 29.01 7.10 4.42
N VAL A 159 28.14 6.43 5.17
CA VAL A 159 28.49 5.32 6.05
C VAL A 159 27.96 4.00 5.52
N TYR A 160 28.83 2.99 5.40
CA TYR A 160 28.44 1.62 5.05
C TYR A 160 27.61 0.98 6.17
N LEU A 161 26.38 0.57 5.85
CA LEU A 161 25.49 -0.09 6.80
C LEU A 161 25.76 -1.60 6.77
N ASN A 162 26.70 -2.07 7.58
CA ASN A 162 27.15 -3.46 7.59
C ASN A 162 26.01 -4.50 7.82
N GLY A 163 25.19 -4.30 8.86
CA GLY A 163 24.06 -5.18 9.17
C GLY A 163 23.01 -5.20 8.05
N THR A 164 22.65 -4.02 7.54
CA THR A 164 21.66 -3.87 6.45
C THR A 164 22.17 -4.47 5.14
N SER A 165 23.46 -4.29 4.81
CA SER A 165 24.10 -4.83 3.62
C SER A 165 24.17 -6.36 3.67
N ALA A 166 24.54 -6.91 4.82
CA ALA A 166 24.53 -8.34 5.08
C ALA A 166 23.13 -8.94 4.97
N ALA A 167 22.12 -8.29 5.56
CA ALA A 167 20.72 -8.70 5.47
C ALA A 167 20.19 -8.68 4.02
N ARG A 168 20.48 -7.61 3.26
CA ARG A 168 20.10 -7.50 1.84
C ARG A 168 20.68 -8.66 1.04
N LEU A 169 21.97 -8.93 1.22
CA LEU A 169 22.68 -10.00 0.53
C LEU A 169 22.10 -11.37 0.90
N PHE A 170 21.85 -11.60 2.19
CA PHE A 170 21.21 -12.81 2.68
C PHE A 170 19.83 -13.01 2.06
N LEU A 171 18.95 -12.01 2.10
CA LEU A 171 17.59 -12.10 1.55
C LEU A 171 17.60 -12.45 0.06
N ARG A 172 18.47 -11.83 -0.72
CA ARG A 172 18.58 -12.09 -2.17
C ARG A 172 19.11 -13.49 -2.46
N LEU A 173 20.20 -13.90 -1.82
CA LEU A 173 20.76 -15.24 -2.01
C LEU A 173 19.77 -16.32 -1.53
N PHE A 174 19.15 -16.11 -0.37
CA PHE A 174 18.14 -17.00 0.16
C PHE A 174 16.96 -17.14 -0.81
N ALA A 175 16.45 -16.06 -1.38
CA ALA A 175 15.36 -16.13 -2.35
C ALA A 175 15.73 -16.93 -3.61
N VAL A 176 16.96 -16.75 -4.13
CA VAL A 176 17.46 -17.48 -5.30
C VAL A 176 17.62 -18.97 -4.98
N PHE A 177 18.32 -19.32 -3.91
CA PHE A 177 18.55 -20.71 -3.51
C PHE A 177 17.24 -21.40 -3.14
N PHE A 178 16.35 -20.74 -2.39
CA PHE A 178 15.03 -21.28 -2.08
C PHE A 178 14.23 -21.63 -3.35
N GLY A 179 14.30 -20.79 -4.39
CA GLY A 179 13.66 -21.07 -5.67
C GLY A 179 14.25 -22.31 -6.37
N ILE A 180 15.59 -22.41 -6.41
CA ILE A 180 16.30 -23.56 -6.99
C ILE A 180 15.98 -24.84 -6.20
N ASP A 181 16.07 -24.79 -4.87
CA ASP A 181 15.77 -25.87 -3.96
C ASP A 181 14.34 -26.37 -4.08
N LEU A 182 13.37 -25.46 -4.21
CA LEU A 182 11.98 -25.84 -4.39
C LEU A 182 11.80 -26.64 -5.69
N VAL A 183 12.42 -26.19 -6.79
CA VAL A 183 12.37 -26.90 -8.08
C VAL A 183 13.08 -28.25 -7.98
N LEU A 184 14.27 -28.30 -7.38
CA LEU A 184 15.04 -29.54 -7.19
C LEU A 184 14.30 -30.53 -6.28
N PHE A 185 13.71 -30.06 -5.19
CA PHE A 185 12.92 -30.87 -4.27
C PHE A 185 11.74 -31.51 -4.99
N LEU A 186 10.97 -30.70 -5.73
CA LEU A 186 9.85 -31.19 -6.54
C LEU A 186 10.30 -32.18 -7.62
N TYR A 187 11.48 -31.96 -8.23
CA TYR A 187 12.02 -32.85 -9.26
C TYR A 187 12.63 -34.15 -8.72
N LEU A 188 13.28 -34.13 -7.56
CA LEU A 188 14.04 -35.27 -7.03
C LEU A 188 13.22 -36.17 -6.11
N PHE A 189 12.32 -35.59 -5.31
CA PHE A 189 11.60 -36.27 -4.24
C PHE A 189 10.10 -36.38 -4.48
N ASP A 190 9.51 -35.41 -5.17
CA ASP A 190 8.06 -35.38 -5.40
C ASP A 190 7.69 -35.43 -6.88
N ARG A 191 8.60 -35.90 -7.77
CA ARG A 191 8.44 -35.80 -9.23
C ARG A 191 7.13 -36.35 -9.75
N GLU A 192 6.71 -37.52 -9.25
CA GLU A 192 5.49 -38.19 -9.70
C GLU A 192 4.26 -37.40 -9.26
N ASN A 193 4.21 -36.95 -8.01
CA ASN A 193 3.09 -36.15 -7.49
C ASN A 193 3.08 -34.74 -8.08
N ALA A 194 4.24 -34.08 -8.21
CA ALA A 194 4.40 -32.78 -8.84
C ALA A 194 4.05 -32.84 -10.33
N SER A 195 4.48 -33.88 -11.06
CA SER A 195 4.08 -34.08 -12.46
C SER A 195 2.59 -34.38 -12.59
N ALA A 196 2.03 -35.23 -11.72
CA ALA A 196 0.59 -35.51 -11.70
C ALA A 196 -0.22 -34.25 -11.36
N PHE A 197 0.24 -33.45 -10.40
CA PHE A 197 -0.37 -32.17 -10.02
C PHE A 197 -0.31 -31.18 -11.18
N LEU A 198 0.87 -30.96 -11.77
CA LEU A 198 1.04 -30.08 -12.92
C LEU A 198 0.18 -30.55 -14.09
N LYS A 199 0.11 -31.85 -14.41
CA LYS A 199 -0.80 -32.36 -15.45
C LYS A 199 -2.27 -32.11 -15.11
N ALA A 200 -2.66 -32.30 -13.85
CA ALA A 200 -4.04 -32.06 -13.39
C ALA A 200 -4.42 -30.57 -13.35
N HIS A 201 -3.43 -29.68 -13.22
CA HIS A 201 -3.61 -28.25 -13.00
C HIS A 201 -2.97 -27.37 -14.09
N ALA A 202 -2.43 -27.94 -15.17
CA ALA A 202 -1.63 -27.24 -16.19
C ALA A 202 -2.36 -26.03 -16.76
N PHE A 203 -3.64 -26.19 -17.07
CA PHE A 203 -4.48 -25.10 -17.55
C PHE A 203 -4.56 -23.93 -16.56
N VAL A 204 -4.71 -24.23 -15.26
CA VAL A 204 -4.77 -23.19 -14.22
C VAL A 204 -3.43 -22.48 -14.09
N VAL A 205 -2.33 -23.24 -14.09
CA VAL A 205 -0.96 -22.69 -14.00
C VAL A 205 -0.69 -21.77 -15.19
N VAL A 206 -0.96 -22.21 -16.42
CA VAL A 206 -0.73 -21.40 -17.63
C VAL A 206 -1.56 -20.12 -17.62
N VAL A 207 -2.86 -20.22 -17.29
CA VAL A 207 -3.75 -19.06 -17.23
C VAL A 207 -3.31 -18.08 -16.15
N PHE A 208 -2.86 -18.55 -14.98
CA PHE A 208 -2.37 -17.68 -13.91
C PHE A 208 -1.03 -17.05 -14.23
N SER A 209 -0.08 -17.81 -14.78
CA SER A 209 1.20 -17.28 -15.22
C SER A 209 1.01 -16.17 -16.27
N ALA A 210 0.10 -16.38 -17.24
CA ALA A 210 -0.21 -15.36 -18.24
C ALA A 210 -0.88 -14.13 -17.63
N ALA A 211 -1.89 -14.31 -16.76
CA ALA A 211 -2.57 -13.20 -16.10
C ALA A 211 -1.63 -12.40 -15.19
N LEU A 212 -0.77 -13.08 -14.42
CA LEU A 212 0.27 -12.44 -13.60
C LEU A 212 1.27 -11.69 -14.46
N PHE A 213 1.76 -12.29 -15.54
CA PHE A 213 2.71 -11.63 -16.44
C PHE A 213 2.13 -10.33 -17.01
N ILE A 214 0.89 -10.38 -17.51
CA ILE A 214 0.19 -9.17 -18.00
C ILE A 214 0.02 -8.16 -16.87
N ALA A 215 -0.49 -8.59 -15.71
CA ALA A 215 -0.72 -7.69 -14.58
C ALA A 215 0.56 -7.08 -14.00
N GLN A 216 1.75 -7.67 -14.23
CA GLN A 216 3.05 -7.18 -13.74
C GLN A 216 3.84 -6.37 -14.78
N MET A 217 3.36 -6.28 -16.02
CA MET A 217 4.13 -5.72 -17.13
C MET A 217 4.72 -4.32 -16.84
N PRO A 218 3.96 -3.35 -16.28
CA PRO A 218 4.52 -2.03 -15.95
C PRO A 218 5.65 -2.05 -14.90
N LEU A 219 5.70 -3.05 -14.02
CA LEU A 219 6.76 -3.18 -13.00
C LEU A 219 8.07 -3.72 -13.56
N MET A 220 8.09 -4.15 -14.83
CA MET A 220 9.28 -4.70 -15.49
C MET A 220 10.19 -3.64 -16.11
N THR A 221 9.83 -2.35 -16.02
CA THR A 221 10.56 -1.21 -16.64
C THR A 221 11.66 -0.60 -15.76
N GLY A 222 11.86 -1.07 -14.52
CA GLY A 222 13.04 -0.75 -13.71
C GLY A 222 12.87 0.31 -12.61
N GLY A 223 11.64 0.66 -12.24
CA GLY A 223 11.32 1.61 -11.17
C GLY A 223 9.96 1.33 -10.51
N ILE A 224 9.46 2.29 -9.73
CA ILE A 224 8.08 2.25 -9.24
C ILE A 224 7.19 2.91 -10.30
N PRO A 225 6.11 2.25 -10.77
CA PRO A 225 5.11 2.84 -11.63
C PRO A 225 4.49 4.07 -10.97
N GLU A 226 4.60 5.23 -11.62
CA GLU A 226 4.05 6.47 -11.10
C GLU A 226 2.52 6.50 -11.25
N GLY A 227 1.86 6.85 -10.16
CA GLY A 227 0.41 6.96 -10.10
C GLY A 227 0.01 7.99 -9.06
N LEU A 228 -1.23 8.47 -9.14
CA LEU A 228 -1.72 9.59 -8.34
C LEU A 228 -1.44 9.48 -6.83
N ASP A 229 -1.56 8.28 -6.25
CA ASP A 229 -1.37 8.00 -4.82
C ASP A 229 -0.09 7.18 -4.51
N THR A 230 0.73 6.85 -5.52
CA THR A 230 1.87 5.92 -5.35
C THR A 230 2.86 6.44 -4.31
N ASP A 231 3.23 7.71 -4.37
CA ASP A 231 4.18 8.35 -3.45
C ASP A 231 3.70 8.33 -2.01
N PHE A 232 2.43 8.66 -1.80
CA PHE A 232 1.81 8.61 -0.49
C PHE A 232 1.95 7.22 0.15
N HIS A 233 1.75 6.16 -0.63
CA HIS A 233 1.88 4.79 -0.14
C HIS A 233 3.33 4.32 -0.01
N ALA A 234 4.23 4.75 -0.89
CA ALA A 234 5.66 4.48 -0.77
C ALA A 234 6.24 5.11 0.51
N VAL A 235 5.90 6.37 0.79
CA VAL A 235 6.27 7.08 2.02
C VAL A 235 5.69 6.41 3.26
N ARG A 236 4.48 5.84 3.21
CA ARG A 236 3.91 5.07 4.32
C ARG A 236 4.65 3.77 4.61
N ILE A 237 5.10 3.04 3.58
CA ILE A 237 5.94 1.84 3.77
C ILE A 237 7.23 2.24 4.50
N TRP A 238 7.86 3.33 4.08
CA TRP A 238 9.02 3.89 4.75
C TRP A 238 8.73 4.35 6.18
N GLY A 239 7.63 5.09 6.40
CA GLY A 239 7.25 5.60 7.72
C GLY A 239 6.99 4.49 8.74
N ILE A 240 6.38 3.37 8.31
CA ILE A 240 6.25 2.15 9.12
C ILE A 240 7.64 1.59 9.43
N ALA A 241 8.53 1.46 8.44
CA ALA A 241 9.87 0.95 8.66
C ALA A 241 10.68 1.81 9.64
N GLN A 242 10.61 3.14 9.53
CA GLN A 242 11.25 4.07 10.46
C GLN A 242 10.69 3.91 11.89
N SER A 243 9.37 3.83 12.02
CA SER A 243 8.71 3.65 13.32
C SER A 243 9.11 2.32 13.98
N LEU A 244 9.21 1.24 13.19
CA LEU A 244 9.70 -0.06 13.67
C LEU A 244 11.15 0.03 14.14
N ARG A 245 12.01 0.74 13.39
CA ARG A 245 13.42 0.97 13.78
C ARG A 245 13.52 1.75 15.09
N ASP A 246 12.61 2.71 15.30
CA ASP A 246 12.56 3.53 16.50
C ASP A 246 11.95 2.79 17.71
N GLY A 247 11.35 1.60 17.51
CA GLY A 247 10.78 0.77 18.57
C GLY A 247 9.26 0.83 18.70
N TYR A 248 8.57 1.51 17.77
CA TYR A 248 7.11 1.64 17.78
C TYR A 248 6.44 0.53 16.97
N PHE A 249 5.87 -0.46 17.66
CA PHE A 249 5.04 -1.50 17.06
C PHE A 249 3.73 -1.69 17.85
N PRO A 250 2.55 -1.70 17.18
CA PRO A 250 2.31 -1.23 15.81
C PRO A 250 2.60 0.28 15.66
N ALA A 251 3.04 0.71 14.49
CA ALA A 251 3.29 2.10 14.10
C ALA A 251 1.97 2.86 13.91
N LYS A 252 1.31 3.25 15.02
CA LYS A 252 0.05 4.02 15.01
C LYS A 252 0.25 5.47 14.60
N VAL A 253 1.28 6.10 15.15
CA VAL A 253 1.82 7.39 14.69
C VAL A 253 3.16 7.08 14.06
N GLN A 254 3.31 7.37 12.76
CA GLN A 254 4.52 7.03 12.03
C GLN A 254 5.58 8.12 12.24
N SER A 255 6.68 7.79 12.92
CA SER A 255 7.64 8.76 13.47
C SER A 255 8.39 9.59 12.43
N GLY A 256 8.74 8.99 11.29
CA GLY A 256 9.54 9.65 10.26
C GLY A 256 8.75 10.62 9.37
N LEU A 257 7.42 10.58 9.41
CA LEU A 257 6.57 11.36 8.50
C LEU A 257 6.42 12.82 8.94
N GLN A 258 6.11 13.70 7.98
CA GLN A 258 5.89 15.13 8.21
C GLN A 258 7.08 15.79 8.91
N ASN A 259 8.28 15.63 8.34
CA ASN A 259 9.54 16.12 8.92
C ASN A 259 9.83 15.67 10.37
N GLY A 260 9.41 14.46 10.73
CA GLY A 260 9.59 13.95 12.10
C GLY A 260 8.55 14.43 13.11
N TYR A 261 7.51 15.17 12.70
CA TYR A 261 6.39 15.53 13.58
C TYR A 261 5.59 14.30 14.06
N GLY A 262 5.66 13.20 13.30
CA GLY A 262 4.87 11.99 13.51
C GLY A 262 3.48 12.11 12.91
N TYR A 263 3.05 11.17 12.06
CA TYR A 263 1.75 11.26 11.35
C TYR A 263 0.84 10.06 11.65
N ALA A 264 -0.42 10.29 12.01
CA ALA A 264 -1.35 9.27 12.54
C ALA A 264 -2.01 8.34 11.49
N THR A 265 -1.34 8.08 10.37
CA THR A 265 -1.87 7.19 9.32
C THR A 265 -2.20 5.79 9.83
N GLY A 266 -1.42 5.23 10.75
CA GLY A 266 -1.67 3.88 11.28
C GLY A 266 -2.88 3.77 12.23
N ILE A 267 -3.50 4.90 12.57
CA ILE A 267 -4.79 4.96 13.27
C ILE A 267 -5.94 5.02 12.26
N PHE A 268 -5.81 5.85 11.22
CA PHE A 268 -6.91 6.14 10.29
C PHE A 268 -6.92 5.28 9.01
N TYR A 269 -5.83 4.56 8.73
CA TYR A 269 -5.66 3.73 7.54
C TYR A 269 -5.33 2.27 7.87
N GLY A 270 -5.68 1.39 6.93
CA GLY A 270 -5.28 -0.02 6.98
C GLY A 270 -3.80 -0.19 6.64
N ASP A 271 -2.97 -0.51 7.64
CA ASP A 271 -1.51 -0.67 7.48
C ASP A 271 -1.04 -2.14 7.49
N VAL A 272 -1.89 -3.12 7.82
CA VAL A 272 -1.45 -4.49 8.14
C VAL A 272 -0.62 -5.11 7.02
N PHE A 273 -1.06 -4.96 5.78
CA PHE A 273 -0.34 -5.50 4.62
C PHE A 273 0.96 -4.74 4.32
N LEU A 274 1.08 -3.47 4.72
CA LEU A 274 2.27 -2.64 4.52
C LEU A 274 3.43 -2.97 5.48
N TYR A 275 3.17 -3.68 6.58
CA TYR A 275 4.25 -4.20 7.44
C TYR A 275 5.16 -5.17 6.69
N PHE A 276 4.63 -5.96 5.75
CA PHE A 276 5.43 -6.89 4.96
C PHE A 276 6.51 -6.17 4.11
N PRO A 277 6.17 -5.22 3.21
CA PRO A 277 7.20 -4.46 2.49
C PRO A 277 8.07 -3.59 3.41
N ALA A 278 7.54 -3.07 4.52
CA ALA A 278 8.35 -2.31 5.49
C ALA A 278 9.46 -3.15 6.14
N LEU A 279 9.17 -4.42 6.48
CA LEU A 279 10.19 -5.35 7.01
C LEU A 279 11.25 -5.70 5.96
N LEU A 280 10.86 -5.86 4.69
CA LEU A 280 11.80 -6.07 3.59
C LEU A 280 12.71 -4.85 3.38
N TYR A 281 12.17 -3.63 3.54
CA TYR A 281 12.95 -2.39 3.48
C TYR A 281 13.94 -2.28 4.64
N LEU A 282 13.54 -2.70 5.85
CA LEU A 282 14.48 -2.84 6.97
C LEU A 282 15.58 -3.87 6.69
N GLY A 283 15.26 -4.92 5.94
CA GLY A 283 16.21 -5.91 5.41
C GLY A 283 17.15 -5.38 4.32
N GLY A 284 17.06 -4.10 3.95
CA GLY A 284 17.97 -3.44 3.01
C GLY A 284 17.54 -3.48 1.55
N LEU A 285 16.32 -3.93 1.25
CA LEU A 285 15.71 -3.71 -0.08
C LEU A 285 15.33 -2.24 -0.27
N THR A 286 15.36 -1.75 -1.51
CA THR A 286 14.94 -0.39 -1.86
C THR A 286 13.42 -0.29 -1.81
N ILE A 287 12.88 0.94 -1.75
CA ILE A 287 11.42 1.14 -1.77
C ILE A 287 10.81 0.60 -3.07
N ALA A 288 11.53 0.72 -4.19
CA ALA A 288 11.10 0.15 -5.47
C ALA A 288 10.98 -1.38 -5.43
N GLU A 289 12.00 -2.05 -4.90
CA GLU A 289 11.99 -3.51 -4.79
C GLU A 289 10.83 -4.00 -3.90
N VAL A 290 10.62 -3.38 -2.73
CA VAL A 290 9.57 -3.83 -1.81
C VAL A 290 8.17 -3.51 -2.32
N TYR A 291 7.98 -2.39 -3.03
CA TYR A 291 6.72 -2.06 -3.66
C TYR A 291 6.37 -3.07 -4.76
N SER A 292 7.32 -3.38 -5.64
CA SER A 292 7.12 -4.39 -6.70
C SER A 292 6.84 -5.78 -6.14
N ILE A 293 7.57 -6.21 -5.10
CA ILE A 293 7.31 -7.48 -4.41
C ILE A 293 5.91 -7.47 -3.79
N PHE A 294 5.48 -6.34 -3.22
CA PHE A 294 4.17 -6.21 -2.61
C PHE A 294 3.03 -6.29 -3.65
N VAL A 295 3.14 -5.57 -4.76
CA VAL A 295 2.18 -5.67 -5.88
C VAL A 295 2.11 -7.10 -6.41
N PHE A 296 3.27 -7.76 -6.59
CA PHE A 296 3.31 -9.17 -6.97
C PHE A 296 2.59 -10.09 -5.98
N GLY A 297 2.88 -9.96 -4.69
CA GLY A 297 2.26 -10.76 -3.63
C GLY A 297 0.74 -10.58 -3.60
N MET A 298 0.25 -9.35 -3.80
CA MET A 298 -1.17 -9.04 -3.78
C MET A 298 -1.92 -9.44 -5.06
N ASN A 299 -1.28 -9.38 -6.22
CA ASN A 299 -1.80 -9.96 -7.47
C ASN A 299 -1.93 -11.48 -7.35
N LEU A 300 -0.93 -12.15 -6.75
CA LEU A 300 -1.00 -13.59 -6.47
C LEU A 300 -2.12 -13.93 -5.46
N LEU A 301 -2.25 -13.14 -4.39
CA LEU A 301 -3.32 -13.29 -3.41
C LEU A 301 -4.70 -13.13 -4.05
N THR A 302 -4.86 -12.12 -4.90
CA THR A 302 -6.10 -11.83 -5.62
C THR A 302 -6.50 -13.00 -6.53
N LEU A 303 -5.59 -13.51 -7.35
CA LEU A 303 -5.85 -14.69 -8.18
C LEU A 303 -6.23 -15.91 -7.34
N PHE A 304 -5.52 -16.15 -6.24
CA PHE A 304 -5.81 -17.27 -5.35
C PHE A 304 -7.20 -17.17 -4.71
N ILE A 305 -7.53 -16.03 -4.09
CA ILE A 305 -8.83 -15.80 -3.44
C ILE A 305 -9.96 -15.90 -4.47
N THR A 306 -9.79 -15.28 -5.63
CA THR A 306 -10.79 -15.29 -6.70
C THR A 306 -11.03 -16.69 -7.22
N TYR A 307 -9.95 -17.42 -7.54
CA TYR A 307 -10.04 -18.81 -7.98
C TYR A 307 -10.67 -19.71 -6.94
N TYR A 308 -10.25 -19.61 -5.68
CA TYR A 308 -10.82 -20.39 -4.60
C TYR A 308 -12.33 -20.17 -4.49
N SER A 309 -12.75 -18.89 -4.51
CA SER A 309 -14.14 -18.46 -4.42
C SER A 309 -14.96 -18.92 -5.62
N PHE A 310 -14.48 -18.66 -6.82
CA PHE A 310 -15.18 -19.03 -8.06
C PHE A 310 -15.15 -20.52 -8.33
N ASN A 311 -14.17 -21.28 -7.86
CA ASN A 311 -14.18 -22.74 -7.96
C ASN A 311 -15.21 -23.36 -7.00
N ARG A 312 -15.42 -22.75 -5.82
CA ARG A 312 -16.48 -23.14 -4.87
C ARG A 312 -17.88 -22.87 -5.42
N ILE A 313 -18.11 -21.67 -5.94
CA ILE A 313 -19.38 -21.26 -6.58
C ILE A 313 -19.60 -22.05 -7.89
N GLY A 314 -18.53 -22.14 -8.67
CA GLY A 314 -18.44 -22.66 -10.03
C GLY A 314 -18.54 -24.19 -10.11
N LYS A 315 -17.94 -24.87 -9.14
CA LYS A 315 -17.64 -26.31 -9.13
C LYS A 315 -16.91 -26.80 -10.39
N ASN A 316 -16.11 -25.92 -11.00
CA ASN A 316 -15.30 -26.25 -12.17
C ASN A 316 -14.01 -25.43 -12.15
N ARG A 317 -12.88 -26.13 -12.13
CA ARG A 317 -11.55 -25.53 -12.00
C ARG A 317 -11.17 -24.66 -13.20
N ARG A 318 -11.59 -25.04 -14.42
CA ARG A 318 -11.21 -24.30 -15.64
C ARG A 318 -12.01 -23.01 -15.76
N GLU A 319 -13.32 -23.08 -15.55
CA GLU A 319 -14.20 -21.89 -15.54
C GLU A 319 -13.77 -20.89 -14.47
N ALA A 320 -13.47 -21.37 -13.27
CA ALA A 320 -13.00 -20.53 -12.18
C ALA A 320 -11.63 -19.89 -12.45
N ALA A 321 -10.70 -20.62 -13.08
CA ALA A 321 -9.39 -20.08 -13.40
C ALA A 321 -9.46 -18.95 -14.43
N VAL A 322 -10.29 -19.10 -15.46
CA VAL A 322 -10.48 -18.05 -16.48
C VAL A 322 -11.23 -16.85 -15.89
N ALA A 323 -12.27 -17.08 -15.09
CA ALA A 323 -12.98 -15.99 -14.42
C ALA A 323 -12.08 -15.23 -13.44
N ALA A 324 -11.16 -15.91 -12.75
CA ALA A 324 -10.14 -15.28 -11.91
C ALA A 324 -9.14 -14.45 -12.73
N ALA A 325 -8.65 -14.98 -13.85
CA ALA A 325 -7.75 -14.25 -14.74
C ALA A 325 -8.41 -12.98 -15.33
N ILE A 326 -9.67 -13.06 -15.77
CA ILE A 326 -10.41 -11.90 -16.29
C ILE A 326 -10.57 -10.81 -15.22
N PHE A 327 -10.84 -11.21 -13.97
CA PHE A 327 -10.91 -10.25 -12.87
C PHE A 327 -9.55 -9.60 -12.60
N GLU A 328 -8.47 -10.40 -12.59
CA GLU A 328 -7.10 -9.94 -12.37
C GLU A 328 -6.65 -8.90 -13.41
N VAL A 329 -6.96 -9.12 -14.69
CA VAL A 329 -6.58 -8.22 -15.80
C VAL A 329 -7.69 -7.25 -16.21
N SER A 330 -8.73 -7.08 -15.39
CA SER A 330 -9.80 -6.12 -15.67
C SER A 330 -9.25 -4.69 -15.70
N LEU A 331 -9.67 -3.88 -16.69
CA LEU A 331 -9.10 -2.55 -16.93
C LEU A 331 -9.15 -1.65 -15.69
N TYR A 332 -10.32 -1.52 -15.06
CA TYR A 332 -10.45 -0.70 -13.86
C TYR A 332 -9.53 -1.16 -12.70
N ARG A 333 -9.25 -2.47 -12.59
CA ARG A 333 -8.30 -2.96 -11.59
C ARG A 333 -6.86 -2.53 -11.94
N LEU A 334 -6.46 -2.61 -13.21
CA LEU A 334 -5.16 -2.11 -13.66
C LEU A 334 -5.04 -0.59 -13.46
N VAL A 335 -6.10 0.17 -13.73
CA VAL A 335 -6.19 1.62 -13.46
C VAL A 335 -5.99 1.91 -11.97
N THR A 336 -6.63 1.14 -11.10
CA THR A 336 -6.47 1.30 -9.65
C THR A 336 -5.04 0.95 -9.21
N LEU A 337 -4.43 -0.06 -9.84
CA LEU A 337 -3.09 -0.53 -9.52
C LEU A 337 -1.98 0.43 -9.99
N TYR A 338 -2.12 1.00 -11.19
CA TYR A 338 -1.08 1.75 -11.89
C TYR A 338 -1.40 3.24 -12.00
N THR A 339 -2.39 3.64 -12.81
CA THR A 339 -2.77 5.06 -12.97
C THR A 339 -3.01 5.75 -11.65
N ARG A 340 -3.80 5.13 -10.76
CA ARG A 340 -4.11 5.70 -9.46
C ARG A 340 -3.06 5.38 -8.40
N GLY A 341 -2.39 4.24 -8.48
CA GLY A 341 -1.50 3.80 -7.40
C GLY A 341 -2.21 3.61 -6.05
N ALA A 342 -3.53 3.38 -6.02
CA ALA A 342 -4.37 3.43 -4.81
C ALA A 342 -4.24 2.15 -3.97
N VAL A 343 -3.12 2.00 -3.27
CA VAL A 343 -2.70 0.78 -2.55
C VAL A 343 -3.74 0.22 -1.61
N GLY A 344 -4.42 1.09 -0.86
CA GLY A 344 -5.51 0.64 0.02
C GLY A 344 -6.63 -0.03 -0.77
N GLU A 345 -7.10 0.64 -1.82
CA GLU A 345 -8.24 0.18 -2.63
C GLU A 345 -7.94 -1.13 -3.35
N TRP A 346 -6.84 -1.20 -4.13
CA TRP A 346 -6.55 -2.44 -4.87
C TRP A 346 -6.20 -3.61 -3.93
N SER A 347 -5.68 -3.34 -2.71
CA SER A 347 -5.50 -4.38 -1.69
C SER A 347 -6.83 -4.89 -1.13
N ALA A 348 -7.82 -4.01 -0.97
CA ALA A 348 -9.17 -4.40 -0.55
C ALA A 348 -9.88 -5.25 -1.60
N VAL A 349 -9.70 -4.93 -2.89
CA VAL A 349 -10.32 -5.64 -4.03
C VAL A 349 -9.99 -7.13 -4.06
N ALA A 350 -8.81 -7.53 -3.56
CA ALA A 350 -8.41 -8.92 -3.43
C ALA A 350 -9.42 -9.79 -2.64
N PHE A 351 -10.16 -9.17 -1.72
CA PHE A 351 -11.08 -9.85 -0.80
C PHE A 351 -12.55 -9.84 -1.26
N TYR A 352 -12.92 -9.04 -2.26
CA TYR A 352 -14.31 -9.00 -2.78
C TYR A 352 -14.84 -10.36 -3.25
N PRO A 353 -14.07 -11.20 -3.96
CA PRO A 353 -14.54 -12.54 -4.34
C PRO A 353 -14.86 -13.42 -3.12
N LEU A 354 -14.16 -13.25 -2.00
CA LEU A 354 -14.41 -13.99 -0.77
C LEU A 354 -15.72 -13.55 -0.10
N ILE A 355 -16.03 -12.26 -0.17
CA ILE A 355 -17.34 -11.71 0.25
C ILE A 355 -18.46 -12.31 -0.62
N LEU A 356 -18.28 -12.32 -1.95
CA LEU A 356 -19.24 -12.94 -2.88
C LEU A 356 -19.43 -14.43 -2.58
N LEU A 357 -18.36 -15.17 -2.24
CA LEU A 357 -18.45 -16.57 -1.80
C LEU A 357 -19.25 -16.70 -0.51
N GLY A 358 -18.97 -15.86 0.50
CA GLY A 358 -19.67 -15.89 1.78
C GLY A 358 -21.18 -15.68 1.61
N VAL A 359 -21.56 -14.67 0.83
CA VAL A 359 -22.95 -14.39 0.45
C VAL A 359 -23.56 -15.59 -0.30
N TYR A 360 -22.85 -16.13 -1.30
CA TYR A 360 -23.33 -17.27 -2.07
C TYR A 360 -23.60 -18.49 -1.18
N GLU A 361 -22.67 -18.87 -0.30
CA GLU A 361 -22.84 -20.05 0.58
C GLU A 361 -23.98 -19.83 1.60
N ILE A 362 -24.11 -18.64 2.19
CA ILE A 362 -25.20 -18.30 3.13
C ILE A 362 -26.57 -18.42 2.43
N TYR A 363 -26.68 -17.94 1.19
CA TYR A 363 -27.96 -17.87 0.47
C TYR A 363 -28.26 -19.08 -0.42
N THR A 364 -27.34 -20.01 -0.65
CA THR A 364 -27.59 -21.12 -1.60
C THR A 364 -27.33 -22.52 -1.06
N GLU A 365 -26.50 -22.72 -0.03
CA GLU A 365 -26.23 -24.06 0.49
C GLU A 365 -27.21 -24.44 1.61
N GLU A 366 -27.44 -25.74 1.82
CA GLU A 366 -28.23 -26.29 2.93
C GLU A 366 -27.40 -26.39 4.23
N GLU A 367 -28.09 -26.67 5.33
CA GLU A 367 -27.64 -26.49 6.70
C GLU A 367 -26.35 -27.26 7.07
N GLN A 368 -25.90 -28.24 6.28
CA GLN A 368 -24.72 -29.05 6.60
C GLN A 368 -23.36 -28.47 6.17
N LYS A 369 -23.31 -27.33 5.45
CA LYS A 369 -22.04 -26.72 4.97
C LYS A 369 -21.81 -25.29 5.51
N LYS A 370 -21.79 -25.16 6.85
CA LYS A 370 -21.88 -23.91 7.63
C LYS A 370 -20.62 -23.00 7.67
N LYS A 371 -19.92 -22.75 6.55
CA LYS A 371 -18.74 -21.86 6.53
C LYS A 371 -18.92 -20.51 5.82
N GLY A 372 -20.07 -20.24 5.20
CA GLY A 372 -20.32 -18.97 4.51
C GLY A 372 -20.12 -17.71 5.39
N TRP A 373 -20.53 -17.76 6.66
CA TRP A 373 -20.30 -16.65 7.61
C TRP A 373 -18.82 -16.37 7.85
N LEU A 374 -17.98 -17.40 7.81
CA LEU A 374 -16.54 -17.27 8.01
C LEU A 374 -15.88 -16.63 6.79
N PHE A 375 -16.28 -17.02 5.57
CA PHE A 375 -15.76 -16.37 4.35
C PHE A 375 -16.18 -14.91 4.28
N LEU A 376 -17.42 -14.59 4.66
CA LEU A 376 -17.88 -13.21 4.75
C LEU A 376 -17.08 -12.41 5.80
N ALA A 377 -16.83 -12.99 6.97
CA ALA A 377 -16.05 -12.35 8.03
C ALA A 377 -14.59 -12.09 7.62
N ILE A 378 -13.91 -13.10 7.05
CA ILE A 378 -12.52 -12.98 6.58
C ILE A 378 -12.43 -11.97 5.44
N GLY A 379 -13.37 -12.02 4.49
CA GLY A 379 -13.43 -11.07 3.37
C GLY A 379 -13.58 -9.63 3.85
N MET A 380 -14.55 -9.36 4.73
CA MET A 380 -14.76 -8.03 5.29
C MET A 380 -13.60 -7.55 6.17
N SER A 381 -12.98 -8.45 6.94
CA SER A 381 -11.80 -8.11 7.75
C SER A 381 -10.59 -7.78 6.88
N GLY A 382 -10.41 -8.50 5.76
CA GLY A 382 -9.36 -8.20 4.77
C GLY A 382 -9.57 -6.86 4.06
N VAL A 383 -10.81 -6.53 3.71
CA VAL A 383 -11.16 -5.19 3.17
C VAL A 383 -10.81 -4.09 4.19
N MET A 384 -11.19 -4.26 5.45
CA MET A 384 -10.93 -3.26 6.50
C MET A 384 -9.46 -3.13 6.89
N ALA A 385 -8.72 -4.23 6.82
CA ALA A 385 -7.27 -4.21 7.02
C ALA A 385 -6.52 -3.45 5.91
N SER A 386 -7.15 -3.22 4.76
CA SER A 386 -6.59 -2.55 3.59
C SER A 386 -7.10 -1.11 3.42
N HIS A 387 -8.41 -0.89 3.51
CA HIS A 387 -9.04 0.39 3.17
C HIS A 387 -10.39 0.60 3.87
N VAL A 388 -10.47 1.65 4.70
CA VAL A 388 -11.66 1.98 5.48
C VAL A 388 -12.83 2.32 4.57
N LEU A 389 -12.60 3.13 3.53
CA LEU A 389 -13.69 3.54 2.66
C LEU A 389 -14.26 2.38 1.83
N ALA A 390 -13.39 1.47 1.35
CA ALA A 390 -13.84 0.25 0.68
C ALA A 390 -14.70 -0.61 1.62
N THR A 391 -14.44 -0.57 2.94
CA THR A 391 -15.26 -1.27 3.94
C THR A 391 -16.67 -0.70 4.00
N VAL A 392 -16.80 0.63 4.08
CA VAL A 392 -18.10 1.32 4.08
C VAL A 392 -18.88 0.97 2.81
N MET A 393 -18.24 1.06 1.65
CA MET A 393 -18.86 0.71 0.36
C MET A 393 -19.28 -0.76 0.30
N SER A 394 -18.45 -1.66 0.83
CA SER A 394 -18.76 -3.10 0.91
C SER A 394 -20.00 -3.36 1.77
N VAL A 395 -20.12 -2.66 2.91
CA VAL A 395 -21.32 -2.73 3.76
C VAL A 395 -22.54 -2.24 2.98
N CYS A 396 -22.43 -1.14 2.23
CA CYS A 396 -23.54 -0.61 1.43
C CYS A 396 -24.02 -1.61 0.36
N VAL A 397 -23.09 -2.20 -0.40
CA VAL A 397 -23.40 -3.23 -1.40
C VAL A 397 -24.08 -4.44 -0.77
N LEU A 398 -23.60 -4.88 0.40
CA LEU A 398 -24.22 -5.98 1.15
C LEU A 398 -25.62 -5.63 1.65
N LEU A 399 -25.83 -4.42 2.18
CA LEU A 399 -27.15 -3.96 2.62
C LEU A 399 -28.16 -3.93 1.47
N VAL A 400 -27.77 -3.39 0.31
CA VAL A 400 -28.60 -3.41 -0.91
C VAL A 400 -28.95 -4.85 -1.29
N PHE A 401 -27.97 -5.76 -1.30
CA PHE A 401 -28.24 -7.17 -1.57
C PHE A 401 -29.20 -7.80 -0.53
N PHE A 402 -29.01 -7.51 0.76
CA PHE A 402 -29.86 -8.02 1.83
C PHE A 402 -31.31 -7.53 1.72
N LEU A 403 -31.52 -6.28 1.29
CA LEU A 403 -32.83 -5.71 1.00
C LEU A 403 -33.49 -6.38 -0.21
N LEU A 404 -32.76 -6.56 -1.31
CA LEU A 404 -33.27 -7.28 -2.49
C LEU A 404 -33.64 -8.74 -2.17
N ALA A 405 -32.94 -9.35 -1.22
CA ALA A 405 -33.18 -10.71 -0.75
C ALA A 405 -33.97 -10.80 0.58
N ILE A 406 -34.69 -9.74 0.98
CA ILE A 406 -35.22 -9.56 2.35
C ILE A 406 -35.97 -10.78 2.90
N ARG A 407 -36.83 -11.41 2.10
CA ARG A 407 -37.61 -12.59 2.51
C ARG A 407 -36.71 -13.75 2.97
N LYS A 408 -35.54 -13.91 2.35
CA LYS A 408 -34.55 -14.93 2.72
C LYS A 408 -33.62 -14.42 3.81
N THR A 409 -33.24 -13.15 3.76
CA THR A 409 -32.40 -12.48 4.78
C THR A 409 -32.99 -12.62 6.19
N LEU A 410 -34.30 -12.41 6.34
CA LEU A 410 -35.00 -12.47 7.64
C LEU A 410 -35.25 -13.88 8.16
N THR A 411 -34.82 -14.93 7.45
CA THR A 411 -34.86 -16.28 8.00
C THR A 411 -33.84 -16.43 9.13
N LYS A 412 -34.22 -17.09 10.23
CA LYS A 412 -33.36 -17.30 11.43
C LYS A 412 -31.94 -17.75 11.06
N ARG A 413 -31.83 -18.68 10.11
CA ARG A 413 -30.55 -19.23 9.65
C ARG A 413 -29.65 -18.18 9.00
N VAL A 414 -30.19 -17.38 8.08
CA VAL A 414 -29.42 -16.38 7.34
C VAL A 414 -29.06 -15.23 8.26
N LEU A 415 -30.01 -14.73 9.06
CA LEU A 415 -29.78 -13.67 10.02
C LEU A 415 -28.70 -14.02 11.05
N LEU A 416 -28.73 -15.23 11.62
CA LEU A 416 -27.68 -15.70 12.53
C LEU A 416 -26.31 -15.83 11.84
N SER A 417 -26.27 -16.19 10.55
CA SER A 417 -25.02 -16.26 9.80
C SER A 417 -24.45 -14.86 9.54
N ILE A 418 -25.30 -13.89 9.21
CA ILE A 418 -24.91 -12.49 9.05
C ILE A 418 -24.40 -11.94 10.39
N LEU A 419 -25.15 -12.14 11.50
CA LEU A 419 -24.73 -11.69 12.83
C LEU A 419 -23.39 -12.28 13.26
N LYS A 420 -23.18 -13.59 13.03
CA LYS A 420 -21.88 -14.23 13.26
C LYS A 420 -20.77 -13.60 12.43
N SER A 421 -21.06 -13.24 11.18
CA SER A 421 -20.08 -12.58 10.31
C SER A 421 -19.70 -11.21 10.86
N VAL A 422 -20.67 -10.40 11.26
CA VAL A 422 -20.46 -9.06 11.85
C VAL A 422 -19.62 -9.15 13.13
N LEU A 423 -20.00 -10.03 14.06
CA LEU A 423 -19.27 -10.22 15.31
C LEU A 423 -17.84 -10.71 15.06
N ALA A 424 -17.66 -11.66 14.14
CA ALA A 424 -16.33 -12.16 13.79
C ALA A 424 -15.46 -11.08 13.13
N THR A 425 -16.00 -10.29 12.20
CA THR A 425 -15.28 -9.15 11.60
C THR A 425 -14.85 -8.14 12.65
N ALA A 426 -15.73 -7.80 13.60
CA ALA A 426 -15.42 -6.87 14.68
C ALA A 426 -14.28 -7.37 15.57
N LEU A 427 -14.27 -8.67 15.90
CA LEU A 427 -13.21 -9.29 16.73
C LEU A 427 -11.88 -9.39 15.98
N LEU A 428 -11.91 -9.85 14.72
CA LEU A 428 -10.72 -9.96 13.86
C LEU A 428 -10.06 -8.61 13.58
N SER A 429 -10.83 -7.53 13.71
CA SER A 429 -10.39 -6.18 13.34
C SER A 429 -10.44 -5.18 14.49
N ALA A 430 -10.61 -5.64 15.73
CA ALA A 430 -10.59 -4.81 16.93
C ALA A 430 -9.29 -3.99 17.05
N TYR A 431 -8.15 -4.55 16.60
CA TYR A 431 -6.85 -3.86 16.53
C TYR A 431 -6.87 -2.53 15.73
N PHE A 432 -7.83 -2.39 14.81
CA PHE A 432 -8.05 -1.20 13.99
C PHE A 432 -9.23 -0.38 14.50
N ILE A 433 -10.39 -1.02 14.74
CA ILE A 433 -11.62 -0.35 15.16
C ILE A 433 -11.42 0.44 16.46
N VAL A 434 -10.75 -0.14 17.46
CA VAL A 434 -10.63 0.49 18.78
C VAL A 434 -9.79 1.78 18.72
N PRO A 435 -8.56 1.79 18.16
CA PRO A 435 -7.81 3.04 17.98
C PRO A 435 -8.54 4.07 17.11
N PHE A 436 -9.19 3.62 16.02
CA PHE A 436 -9.91 4.51 15.11
C PHE A 436 -11.04 5.24 15.82
N LEU A 437 -11.92 4.52 16.53
CA LEU A 437 -13.06 5.13 17.24
C LEU A 437 -12.62 6.04 18.39
N ASP A 438 -11.55 5.68 19.08
CA ASP A 438 -10.99 6.49 20.16
C ASP A 438 -10.45 7.83 19.65
N ALA A 439 -9.68 7.81 18.55
CA ALA A 439 -9.19 9.03 17.92
C ALA A 439 -10.30 9.86 17.27
N PHE A 440 -11.32 9.21 16.69
CA PHE A 440 -12.46 9.89 16.07
C PHE A 440 -13.31 10.65 17.11
N ARG A 441 -13.49 10.09 18.31
CA ARG A 441 -14.25 10.73 19.40
C ARG A 441 -13.66 12.08 19.82
N ASP A 442 -12.35 12.23 19.75
CA ASP A 442 -11.65 13.40 20.28
C ASP A 442 -11.65 14.61 19.33
N GLY A 443 -12.23 14.49 18.12
CA GLY A 443 -12.46 15.62 17.22
C GLY A 443 -11.20 16.25 16.59
N TYR A 444 -10.02 15.66 16.80
CA TYR A 444 -8.73 16.18 16.29
C TYR A 444 -8.59 16.11 14.76
N VAL A 445 -9.46 15.38 14.08
CA VAL A 445 -9.47 15.28 12.62
C VAL A 445 -10.70 16.04 12.12
N HIS A 446 -10.54 17.35 11.95
CA HIS A 446 -11.33 18.00 10.91
C HIS A 446 -10.80 17.42 9.60
N LEU A 447 -11.50 16.43 9.06
CA LEU A 447 -11.24 15.92 7.71
C LEU A 447 -11.23 17.14 6.80
N VAL A 448 -10.05 17.56 6.38
CA VAL A 448 -9.91 18.65 5.42
C VAL A 448 -10.37 18.07 4.08
N SER A 449 -11.66 18.16 3.81
CA SER A 449 -12.14 18.03 2.44
C SER A 449 -11.71 19.31 1.73
N GLN A 450 -10.51 19.28 1.14
CA GLN A 450 -10.02 20.40 0.31
C GLN A 450 -10.78 20.50 -1.01
N TYR A 451 -11.49 19.45 -1.42
CA TYR A 451 -12.56 19.57 -2.39
C TYR A 451 -13.78 20.11 -1.65
N GLY A 452 -14.20 21.33 -2.01
CA GLY A 452 -15.54 21.80 -1.70
C GLY A 452 -16.59 20.89 -2.36
N ASN A 453 -17.87 21.29 -2.33
CA ASN A 453 -19.00 20.60 -2.96
C ASN A 453 -18.91 20.46 -4.50
N GLU A 454 -17.72 20.27 -5.08
CA GLU A 454 -17.51 20.01 -6.50
C GLU A 454 -17.67 18.51 -6.78
N SER A 455 -18.93 18.12 -6.56
CA SER A 455 -19.74 17.19 -7.34
C SER A 455 -19.18 15.79 -7.63
N LEU A 456 -19.88 14.80 -7.07
CA LEU A 456 -19.98 13.44 -7.57
C LEU A 456 -20.40 13.43 -9.06
N HIS A 457 -19.46 13.69 -9.98
CA HIS A 457 -19.65 13.51 -11.40
C HIS A 457 -19.67 12.00 -11.67
N GLY A 458 -20.87 11.47 -11.89
CA GLY A 458 -21.03 10.06 -12.22
C GLY A 458 -20.38 9.72 -13.55
N VAL A 459 -19.88 8.49 -13.67
CA VAL A 459 -19.22 7.98 -14.88
C VAL A 459 -20.20 7.95 -16.05
N PHE A 460 -19.83 8.49 -17.20
CA PHE A 460 -20.70 8.43 -18.38
C PHE A 460 -20.80 7.00 -18.92
N LEU A 461 -21.98 6.61 -19.42
CA LEU A 461 -22.20 5.25 -19.91
C LEU A 461 -21.30 4.87 -21.10
N ASN A 462 -20.93 5.84 -21.95
CA ASN A 462 -19.99 5.62 -23.05
C ASN A 462 -18.56 5.41 -22.55
N GLN A 463 -18.14 6.06 -21.45
CA GLN A 463 -16.82 5.84 -20.83
C GLN A 463 -16.61 4.39 -20.40
N LEU A 464 -17.67 3.71 -19.94
CA LEU A 464 -17.60 2.31 -19.48
C LEU A 464 -17.06 1.33 -20.52
N PHE A 465 -17.22 1.66 -21.81
CA PHE A 465 -16.81 0.81 -22.93
C PHE A 465 -15.73 1.47 -23.79
N ALA A 466 -15.13 2.57 -23.32
CA ALA A 466 -14.13 3.31 -24.06
C ALA A 466 -12.90 2.45 -24.37
N THR A 467 -12.39 2.60 -25.59
CA THR A 467 -11.16 1.98 -26.11
C THR A 467 -10.01 2.98 -26.26
N ASN A 468 -10.30 4.27 -26.08
CA ASN A 468 -9.31 5.35 -26.13
C ASN A 468 -9.38 6.10 -24.79
N PHE A 469 -8.26 6.15 -24.08
CA PHE A 469 -8.10 6.72 -22.75
C PHE A 469 -6.63 7.06 -22.53
N HIS A 470 -6.33 8.05 -21.69
CA HIS A 470 -4.99 8.47 -21.33
C HIS A 470 -4.61 7.83 -19.99
N THR A 471 -3.66 6.91 -20.02
CA THR A 471 -3.40 6.02 -18.87
C THR A 471 -2.66 6.66 -17.70
N THR A 472 -2.11 7.86 -17.84
CA THR A 472 -1.53 8.64 -16.74
C THR A 472 -2.60 9.43 -15.95
N GLY A 473 -3.78 9.66 -16.55
CA GLY A 473 -4.89 10.38 -15.88
C GLY A 473 -4.55 11.84 -15.60
N ASP A 474 -4.13 12.58 -16.62
CA ASP A 474 -3.67 13.98 -16.54
C ASP A 474 -4.70 14.91 -15.89
N GLU A 475 -5.98 14.54 -15.94
CA GLU A 475 -7.06 15.24 -15.25
C GLU A 475 -7.89 14.30 -14.37
N ILE A 476 -8.00 14.65 -13.09
CA ILE A 476 -8.71 13.89 -12.05
C ILE A 476 -10.24 14.08 -12.18
N MET A 477 -10.68 15.15 -12.85
CA MET A 477 -12.08 15.58 -12.88
C MET A 477 -12.67 15.75 -14.28
N ASN A 478 -13.97 15.55 -14.31
CA ASN A 478 -14.88 15.70 -15.42
C ASN A 478 -15.23 17.20 -15.59
N ASP A 479 -14.21 18.04 -15.80
CA ASP A 479 -14.48 19.43 -16.18
C ASP A 479 -15.13 19.39 -17.56
N ALA A 480 -16.32 19.98 -17.69
CA ALA A 480 -17.15 19.93 -18.91
C ALA A 480 -16.46 20.49 -20.19
N ILE A 481 -15.22 20.95 -20.06
CA ILE A 481 -14.39 21.57 -21.09
C ILE A 481 -13.36 20.54 -21.64
N SER A 482 -13.05 19.49 -20.89
CA SER A 482 -11.98 18.55 -21.24
C SER A 482 -12.46 17.34 -22.04
N PRO A 483 -11.70 16.92 -23.08
CA PRO A 483 -11.99 15.67 -23.77
C PRO A 483 -11.93 14.46 -22.85
N MET A 484 -12.97 13.63 -22.90
CA MET A 484 -13.15 12.38 -22.13
C MET A 484 -11.96 11.40 -22.12
N HIS A 485 -11.04 11.49 -23.09
CA HIS A 485 -9.87 10.62 -23.15
C HIS A 485 -8.71 11.12 -22.27
N LEU A 486 -8.69 12.39 -21.86
CA LEU A 486 -7.69 12.96 -20.95
C LEU A 486 -8.04 12.72 -19.47
N GLU A 487 -9.31 12.39 -19.20
CA GLU A 487 -9.78 12.00 -17.86
C GLU A 487 -9.18 10.67 -17.40
N LEU A 488 -9.27 10.42 -16.09
CA LEU A 488 -8.99 9.12 -15.50
C LEU A 488 -9.66 7.97 -16.30
N PRO A 489 -8.98 6.84 -16.60
CA PRO A 489 -9.57 5.76 -17.41
C PRO A 489 -10.70 4.99 -16.71
N LEU A 490 -11.91 5.55 -16.71
CA LEU A 490 -13.11 4.99 -16.07
C LEU A 490 -13.83 3.98 -16.99
N THR A 491 -13.11 2.94 -17.42
CA THR A 491 -13.60 1.95 -18.41
C THR A 491 -13.45 0.48 -17.94
N PHE A 492 -14.37 -0.37 -18.41
CA PHE A 492 -14.23 -1.84 -18.38
C PHE A 492 -13.95 -2.44 -19.76
N GLY A 493 -13.88 -1.58 -20.79
CA GLY A 493 -13.57 -1.93 -22.16
C GLY A 493 -14.70 -2.65 -22.91
N PRO A 494 -14.56 -2.80 -24.24
CA PRO A 494 -15.58 -3.39 -25.09
C PRO A 494 -15.85 -4.86 -24.78
N ALA A 495 -14.89 -5.59 -24.19
CA ALA A 495 -15.10 -6.98 -23.75
C ALA A 495 -16.28 -7.10 -22.78
N THR A 496 -16.47 -6.10 -21.92
CA THR A 496 -17.59 -6.05 -20.97
C THR A 496 -18.92 -5.86 -21.70
N GLY A 497 -18.96 -5.06 -22.76
CA GLY A 497 -20.13 -4.92 -23.62
C GLY A 497 -20.51 -6.24 -24.28
N VAL A 498 -19.53 -6.99 -24.81
CA VAL A 498 -19.74 -8.32 -25.38
C VAL A 498 -20.29 -9.30 -24.31
N LEU A 499 -19.78 -9.25 -23.08
CA LEU A 499 -20.29 -10.05 -21.97
C LEU A 499 -21.77 -9.75 -21.67
N PHE A 500 -22.14 -8.47 -21.67
CA PHE A 500 -23.53 -8.06 -21.44
C PHE A 500 -24.45 -8.54 -22.55
N LEU A 501 -24.05 -8.40 -23.81
CA LEU A 501 -24.83 -8.89 -24.95
C LEU A 501 -25.06 -10.40 -24.87
N ILE A 502 -24.03 -11.17 -24.52
CA ILE A 502 -24.16 -12.63 -24.32
C ILE A 502 -25.07 -12.95 -23.14
N ALA A 503 -24.92 -12.25 -22.00
CA ALA A 503 -25.77 -12.47 -20.83
C ALA A 503 -27.24 -12.17 -21.14
N ILE A 504 -27.54 -11.04 -21.79
CA ILE A 504 -28.88 -10.65 -22.22
C ILE A 504 -29.45 -11.69 -23.19
N TYR A 505 -28.68 -12.08 -24.21
CA TYR A 505 -29.09 -13.12 -25.16
C TYR A 505 -29.47 -14.43 -24.46
N LEU A 506 -28.63 -14.91 -23.53
CA LEU A 506 -28.90 -16.15 -22.79
C LEU A 506 -30.14 -16.02 -21.90
N LEU A 507 -30.32 -14.89 -21.23
CA LEU A 507 -31.48 -14.64 -20.36
C LEU A 507 -32.79 -14.58 -21.14
N LEU A 508 -32.79 -13.95 -22.32
CA LEU A 508 -33.96 -13.86 -23.20
C LEU A 508 -34.25 -15.20 -23.89
N ARG A 509 -33.23 -15.83 -24.49
CA ARG A 509 -33.40 -17.06 -25.27
C ARG A 509 -33.83 -18.24 -24.42
N LEU A 510 -33.35 -18.32 -23.19
CA LEU A 510 -33.68 -19.41 -22.27
C LEU A 510 -34.88 -19.08 -21.39
N ARG A 511 -35.65 -18.03 -21.69
CA ARG A 511 -36.87 -17.71 -20.93
C ARG A 511 -37.88 -18.86 -21.08
N GLY A 512 -38.41 -19.35 -19.96
CA GLY A 512 -39.39 -20.45 -19.95
C GLY A 512 -38.78 -21.86 -19.95
N GLU A 513 -37.50 -22.03 -20.27
CA GLU A 513 -36.82 -23.33 -20.20
C GLU A 513 -36.67 -23.82 -18.75
N ASP A 514 -36.92 -25.11 -18.47
CA ASP A 514 -36.69 -25.67 -17.13
C ASP A 514 -35.25 -26.18 -16.95
N ARG A 515 -34.60 -26.59 -18.05
CA ARG A 515 -33.18 -27.00 -18.03
C ARG A 515 -32.30 -25.81 -17.61
N GLY A 516 -31.51 -26.01 -16.56
CA GLY A 516 -30.57 -25.00 -16.05
C GLY A 516 -31.20 -23.79 -15.36
N LYS A 517 -32.49 -23.86 -15.00
CA LYS A 517 -33.24 -22.77 -14.33
C LYS A 517 -32.53 -22.15 -13.13
N LYS A 518 -31.86 -22.97 -12.30
CA LYS A 518 -31.08 -22.48 -11.14
C LYS A 518 -29.90 -21.61 -11.58
N LYS A 519 -29.12 -22.05 -12.59
CA LYS A 519 -27.98 -21.29 -13.10
C LYS A 519 -28.42 -20.03 -13.85
N ARG A 520 -29.50 -20.10 -14.64
CA ARG A 520 -30.12 -18.93 -15.25
C ARG A 520 -30.56 -17.90 -14.21
N ARG A 521 -31.15 -18.34 -13.10
CA ARG A 521 -31.53 -17.43 -11.99
C ARG A 521 -30.31 -16.76 -11.36
N LEU A 522 -29.22 -17.49 -11.16
CA LEU A 522 -27.97 -16.91 -10.64
C LEU A 522 -27.35 -15.92 -11.65
N LEU A 523 -27.38 -16.24 -12.95
CA LEU A 523 -26.98 -15.32 -14.02
C LEU A 523 -27.81 -14.04 -13.99
N PHE A 524 -29.15 -14.14 -13.85
CA PHE A 524 -30.04 -12.98 -13.75
C PHE A 524 -29.73 -12.11 -12.52
N ILE A 525 -29.50 -12.73 -11.36
CA ILE A 525 -29.14 -12.01 -10.14
C ILE A 525 -27.79 -11.31 -10.31
N ALA A 526 -26.77 -12.00 -10.80
CA ALA A 526 -25.46 -11.40 -11.03
C ALA A 526 -25.53 -10.24 -12.02
N PHE A 527 -26.21 -10.43 -13.16
CA PHE A 527 -26.42 -9.37 -14.15
C PHE A 527 -27.15 -8.16 -13.56
N GLY A 528 -28.24 -8.39 -12.82
CA GLY A 528 -28.99 -7.32 -12.16
C GLY A 528 -28.16 -6.56 -11.12
N LEU A 529 -27.35 -7.26 -10.32
CA LEU A 529 -26.43 -6.63 -9.36
C LEU A 529 -25.32 -5.84 -10.07
N THR A 530 -24.76 -6.34 -11.18
CA THR A 530 -23.78 -5.60 -11.98
C THR A 530 -24.40 -4.32 -12.54
N VAL A 531 -25.58 -4.39 -13.16
CA VAL A 531 -26.29 -3.23 -13.71
C VAL A 531 -26.65 -2.22 -12.61
N LEU A 532 -27.10 -2.71 -11.45
CA LEU A 532 -27.41 -1.84 -10.30
C LEU A 532 -26.14 -1.15 -9.77
N SER A 533 -25.02 -1.86 -9.72
CA SER A 533 -23.73 -1.26 -9.34
C SER A 533 -23.33 -0.17 -10.32
N ILE A 534 -23.46 -0.42 -11.64
CA ILE A 534 -23.22 0.58 -12.69
C ILE A 534 -24.11 1.80 -12.50
N PHE A 535 -25.40 1.59 -12.25
CA PHE A 535 -26.35 2.67 -12.03
C PHE A 535 -25.88 3.59 -10.91
N PHE A 536 -25.45 3.07 -9.76
CA PHE A 536 -25.04 3.88 -8.60
C PHE A 536 -23.88 4.83 -8.87
N TYR A 537 -22.88 4.47 -9.67
CA TYR A 537 -21.75 5.37 -9.93
C TYR A 537 -21.82 6.09 -11.28
N SER A 538 -22.80 5.77 -12.12
CA SER A 538 -22.97 6.43 -13.42
C SER A 538 -23.55 7.84 -13.30
N SER A 539 -23.41 8.62 -14.36
CA SER A 539 -24.07 9.93 -14.51
C SER A 539 -25.60 9.86 -14.52
N LEU A 540 -26.19 8.65 -14.59
CA LEU A 540 -27.63 8.44 -14.46
C LEU A 540 -28.12 8.47 -13.01
N PHE A 541 -27.23 8.29 -12.03
CA PHE A 541 -27.61 8.39 -10.64
C PHE A 541 -27.85 9.86 -10.29
N PRO A 542 -28.98 10.21 -9.63
CA PRO A 542 -29.39 11.60 -9.47
C PRO A 542 -28.65 12.31 -8.32
N TYR A 543 -27.32 12.29 -8.30
CA TYR A 543 -26.49 12.90 -7.24
C TYR A 543 -26.86 14.37 -7.00
N ALA A 544 -26.93 15.19 -8.05
CA ALA A 544 -27.28 16.60 -7.94
C ALA A 544 -28.69 16.83 -7.34
N ARG A 545 -29.68 16.00 -7.70
CA ARG A 545 -31.04 16.13 -7.13
C ARG A 545 -31.08 15.69 -5.67
N ILE A 546 -30.29 14.68 -5.29
CA ILE A 546 -30.16 14.22 -3.91
C ILE A 546 -29.51 15.32 -3.05
N GLU A 547 -28.48 15.97 -3.58
CA GLU A 547 -27.84 17.13 -2.94
C GLU A 547 -28.83 18.27 -2.69
N GLU A 548 -29.61 18.63 -3.71
CA GLU A 548 -30.59 19.70 -3.62
C GLU A 548 -31.75 19.40 -2.65
N HIS A 549 -32.27 18.16 -2.65
CA HIS A 549 -33.53 17.84 -1.96
C HIS A 549 -33.35 17.07 -0.64
N ILE A 550 -32.23 16.36 -0.47
CA ILE A 550 -31.98 15.50 0.69
C ILE A 550 -30.51 15.65 1.17
N PRO A 551 -30.14 16.81 1.77
CA PRO A 551 -28.75 17.11 2.15
C PRO A 551 -28.12 16.06 3.08
N LEU A 552 -28.93 15.42 3.95
CA LEU A 552 -28.45 14.34 4.82
C LEU A 552 -27.96 13.11 4.04
N VAL A 553 -28.64 12.78 2.94
CA VAL A 553 -28.26 11.66 2.08
C VAL A 553 -27.09 12.06 1.18
N ALA A 554 -27.04 13.31 0.74
CA ALA A 554 -25.90 13.86 0.02
C ALA A 554 -24.61 13.81 0.86
N ALA A 555 -24.67 14.28 2.10
CA ALA A 555 -23.56 14.21 3.06
C ALA A 555 -23.06 12.77 3.29
N PHE A 556 -23.94 11.77 3.15
CA PHE A 556 -23.53 10.37 3.19
C PHE A 556 -22.78 9.94 1.91
N PHE A 557 -23.22 10.38 0.73
CA PHE A 557 -22.51 10.09 -0.51
C PHE A 557 -21.18 10.83 -0.63
N ASP A 558 -21.06 12.01 -0.02
CA ASP A 558 -19.81 12.77 0.05
C ASP A 558 -18.71 12.01 0.81
N LEU A 559 -19.09 11.09 1.71
CA LEU A 559 -18.14 10.18 2.37
C LEU A 559 -17.36 9.33 1.36
N PHE A 560 -17.95 9.03 0.18
CA PHE A 560 -17.26 8.27 -0.85
C PHE A 560 -16.19 9.08 -1.58
N GLN A 561 -16.21 10.42 -1.47
CA GLN A 561 -15.47 11.44 -2.25
C GLN A 561 -15.69 11.31 -3.77
N PHE A 562 -15.63 10.10 -4.33
CA PHE A 562 -15.77 9.82 -5.75
C PHE A 562 -16.65 8.58 -6.02
N ALA A 563 -17.66 8.74 -6.88
CA ALA A 563 -18.60 7.67 -7.21
C ALA A 563 -17.91 6.48 -7.90
N TRP A 564 -16.92 6.74 -8.74
CA TRP A 564 -16.21 5.71 -9.50
C TRP A 564 -15.51 4.67 -8.63
N ARG A 565 -15.24 4.93 -7.35
CA ARG A 565 -14.69 3.91 -6.44
C ARG A 565 -15.57 2.64 -6.38
N LEU A 566 -16.88 2.74 -6.65
CA LEU A 566 -17.79 1.57 -6.74
C LEU A 566 -17.51 0.67 -7.97
N MET A 567 -16.71 1.12 -8.93
CA MET A 567 -16.29 0.32 -10.08
C MET A 567 -15.47 -0.91 -9.66
N SER A 568 -14.73 -0.87 -8.56
CA SER A 568 -14.04 -2.05 -8.02
C SER A 568 -15.00 -3.20 -7.70
N TRP A 569 -16.17 -2.89 -7.14
CA TRP A 569 -17.23 -3.87 -6.87
C TRP A 569 -17.81 -4.41 -8.18
N THR A 570 -17.97 -3.54 -9.16
CA THR A 570 -18.42 -3.92 -10.51
C THR A 570 -17.44 -4.88 -11.17
N ALA A 571 -16.13 -4.67 -11.05
CA ALA A 571 -15.10 -5.59 -11.55
C ALA A 571 -15.27 -7.01 -10.96
N ALA A 572 -15.49 -7.12 -9.65
CA ALA A 572 -15.72 -8.41 -8.99
C ALA A 572 -17.03 -9.08 -9.45
N LEU A 573 -18.09 -8.29 -9.61
CA LEU A 573 -19.37 -8.75 -10.14
C LEU A 573 -19.27 -9.19 -11.60
N LEU A 574 -18.44 -8.54 -12.44
CA LEU A 574 -18.18 -8.95 -13.82
C LEU A 574 -17.49 -10.31 -13.89
N GLY A 575 -16.50 -10.57 -13.03
CA GLY A 575 -15.89 -11.90 -12.91
C GLY A 575 -16.91 -12.98 -12.53
N LEU A 576 -17.81 -12.67 -11.60
CA LEU A 576 -18.89 -13.57 -11.19
C LEU A 576 -19.94 -13.77 -12.31
N LEU A 577 -20.29 -12.70 -13.02
CA LEU A 577 -21.20 -12.73 -14.17
C LEU A 577 -20.65 -13.64 -15.27
N PHE A 578 -19.37 -13.49 -15.61
CA PHE A 578 -18.69 -14.33 -16.58
C PHE A 578 -18.70 -15.80 -16.17
N LEU A 579 -18.43 -16.11 -14.90
CA LEU A 579 -18.54 -17.47 -14.38
C LEU A 579 -19.94 -18.06 -14.61
N PHE A 580 -21.01 -17.31 -14.34
CA PHE A 580 -22.38 -17.78 -14.57
C PHE A 580 -22.74 -17.91 -16.05
N VAL A 581 -22.22 -17.04 -16.92
CA VAL A 581 -22.33 -17.20 -18.37
C VAL A 581 -21.73 -18.54 -18.80
N LEU A 582 -20.50 -18.86 -18.37
CA LEU A 582 -19.87 -20.16 -18.70
C LEU A 582 -20.70 -21.34 -18.20
N GLN A 583 -21.26 -21.27 -17.00
CA GLN A 583 -22.11 -22.33 -16.46
C GLN A 583 -23.40 -22.55 -17.28
N VAL A 584 -24.06 -21.46 -17.67
CA VAL A 584 -25.29 -21.53 -18.48
C VAL A 584 -24.98 -22.05 -19.88
N VAL A 585 -23.90 -21.57 -20.52
CA VAL A 585 -23.43 -22.07 -21.81
C VAL A 585 -23.09 -23.56 -21.74
N ARG A 586 -22.41 -24.00 -20.66
CA ARG A 586 -22.10 -25.42 -20.44
C ARG A 586 -23.36 -26.27 -20.38
N GLU A 587 -24.36 -25.85 -19.62
CA GLU A 587 -25.60 -26.61 -19.43
C GLU A 587 -26.46 -26.65 -20.70
N TRP A 588 -26.47 -25.58 -21.49
CA TRP A 588 -27.29 -25.44 -22.69
C TRP A 588 -26.63 -26.00 -23.96
N LYS A 589 -25.35 -25.69 -24.20
CA LYS A 589 -24.63 -25.96 -25.46
C LYS A 589 -23.45 -26.93 -25.32
N GLY A 590 -23.03 -27.23 -24.09
CA GLY A 590 -21.93 -28.15 -23.83
C GLY A 590 -20.54 -27.52 -23.97
N TRP A 591 -19.50 -28.35 -23.78
CA TRP A 591 -18.14 -27.89 -23.53
C TRP A 591 -17.45 -27.22 -24.72
N LYS A 592 -17.80 -27.58 -25.97
CA LYS A 592 -17.24 -26.94 -27.18
C LYS A 592 -17.51 -25.43 -27.20
N TRP A 593 -18.72 -25.04 -26.82
CA TRP A 593 -19.11 -23.63 -26.75
C TRP A 593 -18.49 -22.91 -25.56
N VAL A 594 -18.33 -23.59 -24.42
CA VAL A 594 -17.58 -23.06 -23.27
C VAL A 594 -16.14 -22.72 -23.67
N GLN A 595 -15.47 -23.61 -24.42
CA GLN A 595 -14.12 -23.36 -24.93
C GLN A 595 -14.07 -22.16 -25.87
N GLY A 596 -15.02 -22.05 -26.81
CA GLY A 596 -15.12 -20.88 -27.69
C GLY A 596 -15.33 -19.58 -26.92
N THR A 597 -16.21 -19.57 -25.92
CA THR A 597 -16.42 -18.41 -25.03
C THR A 597 -15.15 -18.08 -24.25
N ILE A 598 -14.46 -19.08 -23.67
CA ILE A 598 -13.20 -18.86 -22.95
C ILE A 598 -12.15 -18.25 -23.88
N LEU A 599 -11.94 -18.78 -25.09
CA LEU A 599 -10.94 -18.28 -26.03
C LEU A 599 -11.25 -16.85 -26.47
N LEU A 600 -12.52 -16.54 -26.76
CA LEU A 600 -12.95 -15.17 -27.10
C LEU A 600 -12.62 -14.19 -25.97
N PHE A 601 -13.00 -14.52 -24.74
CA PHE A 601 -12.82 -13.60 -23.61
C PHE A 601 -11.37 -13.51 -23.15
N LEU A 602 -10.59 -14.59 -23.21
CA LEU A 602 -9.14 -14.52 -22.99
C LEU A 602 -8.50 -13.59 -24.03
N PHE A 603 -8.86 -13.69 -25.30
CA PHE A 603 -8.34 -12.78 -26.33
C PHE A 603 -8.73 -11.33 -26.05
N LEU A 604 -10.01 -11.02 -25.83
CA LEU A 604 -10.48 -9.65 -25.64
C LEU A 604 -9.90 -9.00 -24.38
N PHE A 605 -9.93 -9.71 -23.24
CA PHE A 605 -9.41 -9.17 -21.98
C PHE A 605 -7.88 -9.04 -21.97
N CYS A 606 -7.15 -10.02 -22.54
CA CYS A 606 -5.70 -9.89 -22.67
C CYS A 606 -5.32 -8.75 -23.62
N TYR A 607 -6.02 -8.60 -24.76
CA TYR A 607 -5.76 -7.53 -25.71
C TYR A 607 -5.93 -6.15 -25.07
N GLN A 608 -7.06 -5.90 -24.40
CA GLN A 608 -7.29 -4.60 -23.76
C GLN A 608 -6.33 -4.34 -22.59
N ALA A 609 -5.98 -5.37 -21.81
CA ALA A 609 -5.03 -5.24 -20.70
C ALA A 609 -3.60 -4.94 -21.18
N VAL A 610 -3.14 -5.64 -22.23
CA VAL A 610 -1.83 -5.38 -22.85
C VAL A 610 -1.81 -4.00 -23.49
N ASN A 611 -2.90 -3.58 -24.14
CA ASN A 611 -3.02 -2.22 -24.69
C ASN A 611 -2.88 -1.18 -23.58
N TYR A 612 -3.67 -1.29 -22.50
CA TYR A 612 -3.55 -0.41 -21.33
C TYR A 612 -2.12 -0.38 -20.76
N ASN A 613 -1.50 -1.54 -20.52
CA ASN A 613 -0.15 -1.59 -19.95
C ASN A 613 0.90 -1.01 -20.89
N SER A 614 0.76 -1.22 -22.20
CA SER A 614 1.66 -0.64 -23.19
C SER A 614 1.52 0.87 -23.22
N ASP A 615 0.30 1.39 -23.22
CA ASP A 615 0.05 2.82 -23.18
C ASP A 615 0.62 3.45 -21.90
N TYR A 616 0.33 2.82 -20.76
CA TYR A 616 0.86 3.26 -19.46
C TYR A 616 2.39 3.23 -19.45
N SER A 617 3.02 2.17 -19.92
CA SER A 617 4.49 2.08 -19.93
C SER A 617 5.17 3.06 -20.90
N ASN A 618 4.44 3.55 -21.90
CA ASN A 618 4.95 4.51 -22.88
C ASN A 618 4.78 5.97 -22.43
N HIS A 619 3.75 6.27 -21.63
CA HIS A 619 3.40 7.64 -21.24
C HIS A 619 3.65 7.94 -19.76
N ALA A 620 3.56 6.94 -18.88
CA ALA A 620 3.86 7.13 -17.47
C ALA A 620 5.37 7.37 -17.30
N GLU A 621 5.70 8.39 -16.52
CA GLU A 621 7.06 8.58 -16.08
C GLU A 621 7.45 7.38 -15.20
N THR A 622 8.50 6.66 -15.60
CA THR A 622 9.11 5.65 -14.71
C THR A 622 9.89 6.38 -13.63
N GLY A 623 9.30 6.39 -12.42
CA GLY A 623 9.66 7.21 -11.27
C GLY A 623 11.15 7.30 -10.95
N LYS A 624 11.82 8.28 -11.56
CA LYS A 624 13.05 8.86 -11.01
C LYS A 624 12.75 9.67 -9.74
N GLU A 625 11.52 10.11 -9.53
CA GLU A 625 11.11 10.94 -8.39
C GLU A 625 10.83 10.15 -7.09
N ILE A 626 10.38 8.88 -7.17
CA ILE A 626 10.01 8.06 -5.98
C ILE A 626 11.24 7.57 -5.19
N VAL A 627 12.38 8.14 -5.51
CA VAL A 627 13.67 7.93 -4.89
C VAL A 627 13.87 8.92 -3.70
N ASP A 628 12.99 9.89 -3.53
CA ASP A 628 13.03 10.98 -2.52
C ASP A 628 12.65 10.59 -1.08
N ILE A 629 13.04 9.41 -0.61
CA ILE A 629 12.55 8.94 0.69
C ILE A 629 13.56 9.26 1.80
N SER A 630 13.56 10.54 2.16
CA SER A 630 14.19 11.16 3.33
C SER A 630 13.12 11.69 4.30
N ARG A 631 13.55 12.18 5.48
CA ARG A 631 12.65 12.76 6.49
C ARG A 631 11.86 13.96 5.94
N THR A 632 12.54 14.84 5.23
CA THR A 632 11.95 16.02 4.57
C THR A 632 11.18 15.65 3.29
N GLY A 633 11.67 14.68 2.51
CA GLY A 633 10.95 14.17 1.33
C GLY A 633 9.58 13.56 1.69
N ALA A 634 9.49 12.92 2.86
CA ALA A 634 8.25 12.36 3.41
C ALA A 634 7.20 13.40 3.87
N MET A 635 7.40 14.70 3.58
CA MET A 635 6.39 15.74 3.82
C MET A 635 5.37 15.90 2.69
N LYS A 636 5.69 15.50 1.44
CA LYS A 636 4.74 15.48 0.32
C LYS A 636 3.74 14.32 0.50
N LEU A 637 3.01 14.30 1.62
CA LEU A 637 1.89 13.39 1.84
C LEU A 637 0.65 14.05 1.24
N GLY A 638 0.07 13.43 0.20
CA GLY A 638 -1.17 13.88 -0.42
C GLY A 638 -2.25 14.25 0.61
N TYR A 639 -2.90 15.37 0.36
CA TYR A 639 -4.07 15.95 1.05
C TYR A 639 -3.95 16.22 2.57
N ALA A 640 -2.86 15.84 3.24
CA ALA A 640 -2.64 16.04 4.68
C ALA A 640 -3.87 15.72 5.56
N GLU A 641 -4.67 14.73 5.17
CA GLU A 641 -6.03 14.47 5.70
C GLU A 641 -6.08 14.25 7.22
N TYR A 642 -4.98 13.80 7.82
CA TYR A 642 -4.86 13.50 9.24
C TYR A 642 -3.91 14.45 9.97
N ALA A 643 -3.46 15.52 9.31
CA ALA A 643 -2.68 16.58 9.94
C ALA A 643 -3.59 17.41 10.86
N ILE A 644 -3.04 17.89 11.97
CA ILE A 644 -3.79 18.81 12.84
C ILE A 644 -3.80 20.18 12.18
N VAL A 645 -4.99 20.72 11.96
CA VAL A 645 -5.19 22.04 11.31
C VAL A 645 -4.42 23.13 12.04
N GLY A 646 -3.75 24.00 11.27
CA GLY A 646 -2.98 25.13 11.81
C GLY A 646 -1.56 24.77 12.26
N VAL A 647 -1.15 23.50 12.20
CA VAL A 647 0.21 23.07 12.52
C VAL A 647 1.06 23.00 11.25
N ASN A 648 2.13 23.79 11.22
CA ASN A 648 3.12 23.75 10.15
C ASN A 648 4.27 22.78 10.51
N PRO A 649 4.42 21.63 9.81
CA PRO A 649 5.46 20.63 10.08
C PRO A 649 6.88 21.08 9.65
N LEU A 650 7.02 22.29 9.11
CA LEU A 650 8.30 22.91 8.76
C LEU A 650 9.01 23.52 9.96
N GLU A 651 8.27 23.88 11.01
CA GLU A 651 8.87 24.46 12.20
C GLU A 651 9.59 23.35 12.99
N SER A 652 10.92 23.31 12.97
CA SER A 652 11.70 22.26 13.66
C SER A 652 12.19 22.67 15.05
N ASP A 653 12.09 23.95 15.40
CA ASP A 653 12.58 24.49 16.66
C ASP A 653 11.63 24.25 17.84
N LEU A 654 12.21 24.07 19.03
CA LEU A 654 11.49 24.12 20.30
C LEU A 654 11.07 25.56 20.59
N LYS A 655 9.81 25.78 20.96
CA LYS A 655 9.29 27.10 21.35
C LYS A 655 9.09 27.16 22.87
N THR A 656 9.52 28.24 23.51
CA THR A 656 9.31 28.48 24.94
C THR A 656 8.28 29.58 25.15
N SER A 657 7.63 29.59 26.32
CA SER A 657 6.71 30.66 26.72
C SER A 657 7.40 32.01 26.93
N ALA A 658 8.69 31.99 27.28
CA ALA A 658 9.50 33.17 27.59
C ALA A 658 10.97 32.96 27.20
N PRO A 659 11.67 34.01 26.76
CA PRO A 659 13.08 33.93 26.35
C PRO A 659 14.04 33.61 27.52
N GLN A 660 13.60 33.78 28.77
CA GLN A 660 14.40 33.48 29.96
C GLN A 660 14.47 31.98 30.28
N ILE A 661 13.65 31.16 29.62
CA ILE A 661 13.69 29.69 29.74
C ILE A 661 14.88 29.19 28.94
N GLN A 662 15.85 28.57 29.61
CA GLN A 662 17.04 28.04 28.94
C GLN A 662 16.80 26.60 28.50
N ILE A 663 17.04 26.36 27.21
CA ILE A 663 17.07 25.02 26.63
C ILE A 663 18.53 24.57 26.54
N GLY A 664 18.83 23.41 27.12
CA GLY A 664 20.13 22.75 27.05
C GLY A 664 20.18 21.73 25.91
N SER A 665 20.79 20.58 26.17
CA SER A 665 20.89 19.49 25.19
C SER A 665 19.52 18.93 24.83
N VAL A 666 19.32 18.68 23.54
CA VAL A 666 18.13 18.06 22.96
C VAL A 666 18.52 16.70 22.38
N PHE A 667 17.85 15.64 22.81
CA PHE A 667 17.98 14.30 22.25
C PHE A 667 16.64 13.85 21.69
N GLN A 668 16.60 13.40 20.43
CA GLN A 668 15.38 12.94 19.78
C GLN A 668 15.57 11.54 19.18
N LYS A 669 14.57 10.67 19.36
CA LYS A 669 14.51 9.35 18.73
C LYS A 669 13.07 8.96 18.44
N GLY A 670 12.70 8.95 17.16
CA GLY A 670 11.33 8.74 16.72
C GLY A 670 10.37 9.77 17.34
N LEU A 671 9.32 9.29 18.01
CA LEU A 671 8.35 10.16 18.70
C LEU A 671 8.83 10.66 20.06
N ALA A 672 9.92 10.09 20.60
CA ALA A 672 10.46 10.47 21.89
C ALA A 672 11.45 11.63 21.77
N ALA A 673 11.42 12.54 22.74
CA ALA A 673 12.41 13.60 22.87
C ALA A 673 12.73 13.86 24.33
N THR A 674 13.99 14.18 24.62
CA THR A 674 14.46 14.59 25.95
C THR A 674 15.17 15.93 25.83
N VAL A 675 14.77 16.90 26.63
CA VAL A 675 15.28 18.26 26.58
C VAL A 675 15.65 18.71 27.99
N GLU A 676 16.88 19.18 28.17
CA GLU A 676 17.27 19.86 29.41
C GLU A 676 16.64 21.25 29.47
N VAL A 677 15.88 21.54 30.52
CA VAL A 677 15.17 22.82 30.66
C VAL A 677 15.48 23.45 32.01
N ARG A 678 15.72 24.76 32.00
CA ARG A 678 15.81 25.59 33.21
C ARG A 678 14.82 26.74 33.14
N VAL A 679 13.85 26.71 34.06
CA VAL A 679 12.81 27.73 34.24
C VAL A 679 13.19 28.62 35.42
N PRO A 680 13.22 29.95 35.26
CA PRO A 680 13.42 30.88 36.37
C PRO A 680 12.35 30.73 37.47
N GLY A 681 12.71 31.03 38.72
CA GLY A 681 11.81 30.87 39.88
C GLY A 681 10.56 31.76 39.87
N GLU A 682 10.59 32.86 39.12
CA GLU A 682 9.49 33.84 39.02
C GLU A 682 8.54 33.56 37.86
N GLU A 683 8.93 32.70 36.91
CA GLU A 683 8.18 32.43 35.68
C GLU A 683 7.01 31.47 35.97
N LYS A 684 5.78 31.99 35.91
CA LYS A 684 4.56 31.20 36.06
C LYS A 684 3.96 30.84 34.70
N GLY A 685 3.45 29.62 34.58
CA GLY A 685 2.88 29.15 33.30
C GLY A 685 3.93 28.83 32.25
N ALA A 686 5.16 28.54 32.66
CA ALA A 686 6.25 28.18 31.77
C ALA A 686 5.88 26.94 30.93
N PHE A 687 6.23 26.95 29.65
CA PHE A 687 6.09 25.76 28.80
C PHE A 687 7.22 25.63 27.80
N VAL A 688 7.41 24.38 27.35
CA VAL A 688 8.19 24.05 26.16
C VAL A 688 7.27 23.34 25.18
N GLU A 689 7.17 23.87 23.97
CA GLU A 689 6.38 23.35 22.87
C GLU A 689 7.30 22.63 21.88
N PHE A 690 6.97 21.36 21.61
CA PHE A 690 7.72 20.47 20.77
C PHE A 690 7.16 20.46 19.34
N PRO A 691 8.02 20.34 18.32
CA PRO A 691 7.63 20.22 16.91
C PRO A 691 7.06 18.82 16.62
N ARG A 692 5.90 18.51 17.21
CA ARG A 692 5.20 17.23 17.12
C ARG A 692 3.71 17.46 17.02
N TYR A 693 3.01 16.70 16.19
CA TYR A 693 1.54 16.71 16.20
C TYR A 693 1.04 16.19 17.55
N ALA A 694 0.17 16.94 18.21
CA ALA A 694 -0.37 16.64 19.52
C ALA A 694 -1.48 15.58 19.50
N TYR A 695 -1.25 14.44 18.84
CA TYR A 695 -2.19 13.33 18.92
C TYR A 695 -2.33 12.83 20.36
N ARG A 696 -3.52 12.34 20.71
CA ARG A 696 -3.73 11.74 22.03
C ARG A 696 -2.83 10.51 22.19
N GLY A 697 -2.09 10.48 23.30
CA GLY A 697 -1.10 9.44 23.61
C GLY A 697 0.28 9.99 23.94
N TYR A 698 0.55 11.27 23.68
CA TYR A 698 1.75 11.91 24.20
C TYR A 698 1.65 12.18 25.71
N HIS A 699 2.68 11.75 26.41
CA HIS A 699 2.90 11.97 27.84
C HIS A 699 4.28 12.62 28.05
N ALA A 700 4.45 13.31 29.18
CA ALA A 700 5.69 13.97 29.55
C ALA A 700 6.07 13.63 30.99
N TRP A 701 7.36 13.50 31.28
CA TRP A 701 7.88 13.17 32.61
C TRP A 701 9.12 13.98 32.96
N ASP A 702 9.31 14.22 34.26
CA ASP A 702 10.57 14.74 34.81
C ASP A 702 11.60 13.61 35.03
N ALA A 703 12.80 13.98 35.48
CA ALA A 703 13.90 13.05 35.79
C ALA A 703 13.53 11.95 36.81
N ARG A 704 12.50 12.16 37.64
CA ARG A 704 12.03 11.22 38.67
C ARG A 704 10.86 10.35 38.18
N GLY A 705 10.45 10.50 36.92
CA GLY A 705 9.29 9.83 36.35
C GLY A 705 7.96 10.43 36.79
N LYS A 706 7.94 11.63 37.38
CA LYS A 706 6.70 12.33 37.69
C LYS A 706 6.10 12.89 36.40
N GLU A 707 4.85 12.55 36.14
CA GLU A 707 4.14 13.03 34.96
C GLU A 707 3.94 14.56 35.00
N LEU A 708 4.25 15.20 33.88
CA LEU A 708 4.08 16.62 33.62
C LEU A 708 2.84 16.82 32.75
N ALA A 709 2.14 17.94 32.96
CA ALA A 709 0.92 18.21 32.19
C ALA A 709 1.26 18.56 30.74
N VAL A 710 0.55 17.92 29.81
CA VAL A 710 0.66 18.17 28.36
C VAL A 710 -0.57 18.93 27.89
N ASP A 711 -0.37 20.16 27.43
CA ASP A 711 -1.34 20.94 26.67
C ASP A 711 -1.25 20.58 25.18
N ARG A 712 -2.40 20.56 24.52
CA ARG A 712 -2.58 20.19 23.11
C ARG A 712 -3.37 21.24 22.33
N SER A 713 -3.68 22.37 22.95
CA SER A 713 -4.56 23.42 22.40
C SER A 713 -4.08 24.01 21.09
N THR A 714 -2.77 24.04 20.84
CA THR A 714 -2.16 24.53 19.59
C THR A 714 -2.03 23.46 18.51
N GLY A 715 -2.44 22.23 18.79
CA GLY A 715 -2.14 21.08 17.92
C GLY A 715 -0.69 20.60 17.98
N LYS A 716 0.17 21.27 18.76
CA LYS A 716 1.55 20.84 19.07
C LYS A 716 1.68 20.35 20.51
N VAL A 717 2.62 19.45 20.76
CA VAL A 717 2.85 18.91 22.11
C VAL A 717 3.48 19.98 22.99
N ARG A 718 2.72 20.54 23.93
CA ARG A 718 3.21 21.55 24.86
C ARG A 718 3.30 21.00 26.27
N VAL A 719 4.49 20.99 26.86
CA VAL A 719 4.70 20.52 28.23
C VAL A 719 4.70 21.71 29.18
N LEU A 720 3.78 21.70 30.14
CA LEU A 720 3.67 22.73 31.17
C LEU A 720 4.65 22.44 32.31
N LEU A 721 5.42 23.45 32.70
CA LEU A 721 6.49 23.35 33.69
C LEU A 721 6.20 24.24 34.90
N PRO A 722 6.49 23.76 36.13
CA PRO A 722 6.37 24.59 37.32
C PRO A 722 7.46 25.66 37.37
N ALA A 723 7.18 26.76 38.07
CA ALA A 723 8.17 27.81 38.33
C ALA A 723 9.41 27.21 39.03
N GLY A 724 10.60 27.61 38.62
CA GLY A 724 11.86 27.08 39.16
C GLY A 724 12.22 25.66 38.71
N PHE A 725 11.49 25.07 37.74
CA PHE A 725 11.83 23.74 37.21
C PHE A 725 13.25 23.73 36.63
N THR A 726 14.05 22.72 37.00
CA THR A 726 15.38 22.50 36.43
C THR A 726 15.59 21.00 36.25
N GLY A 727 15.91 20.59 35.03
CA GLY A 727 16.26 19.21 34.68
C GLY A 727 15.66 18.76 33.34
N PRO A 728 15.76 17.46 33.03
CA PRO A 728 15.27 16.93 31.78
C PRO A 728 13.75 16.83 31.78
N VAL A 729 13.17 17.22 30.65
CA VAL A 729 11.79 16.94 30.24
C VAL A 729 11.84 15.84 29.21
N HIS A 730 11.26 14.69 29.53
CA HIS A 730 11.12 13.57 28.60
C HIS A 730 9.69 13.54 28.05
N ILE A 731 9.53 13.49 26.73
CA ILE A 731 8.24 13.25 26.07
C ILE A 731 8.30 11.97 25.25
N ASP A 732 7.17 11.25 25.21
CA ASP A 732 7.01 10.07 24.35
C ASP A 732 5.53 9.80 24.04
N PHE A 733 5.26 9.10 22.92
CA PHE A 733 3.95 8.60 22.55
C PHE A 733 3.72 7.19 23.09
N VAL A 734 2.78 7.06 24.02
CA VAL A 734 2.40 5.80 24.64
C VAL A 734 0.99 5.40 24.19
N GLN A 735 0.90 4.23 23.55
CA GLN A 735 -0.41 3.68 23.17
C GLN A 735 -1.23 3.33 24.42
N PRO A 736 -2.52 3.71 24.47
CA PRO A 736 -3.40 3.31 25.57
C PRO A 736 -3.47 1.78 25.74
N TRP A 737 -3.57 1.32 26.99
CA TRP A 737 -3.57 -0.12 27.31
C TRP A 737 -4.70 -0.89 26.61
N TYR A 738 -5.86 -0.27 26.40
CA TYR A 738 -7.01 -0.90 25.73
C TYR A 738 -6.78 -1.05 24.21
N TRP A 739 -5.93 -0.24 23.59
CA TRP A 739 -5.49 -0.49 22.21
C TRP A 739 -4.65 -1.76 22.14
N ARG A 740 -3.75 -1.97 23.12
CA ARG A 740 -2.95 -3.20 23.23
C ARG A 740 -3.83 -4.43 23.47
N ALA A 741 -4.82 -4.31 24.34
CA ALA A 741 -5.80 -5.38 24.57
C ALA A 741 -6.57 -5.75 23.29
N ALA A 742 -7.01 -4.75 22.51
CA ALA A 742 -7.70 -4.97 21.24
C ALA A 742 -6.80 -5.63 20.19
N GLN A 743 -5.51 -5.27 20.14
CA GLN A 743 -4.51 -5.92 19.29
C GLN A 743 -4.34 -7.40 19.64
N LEU A 744 -4.18 -7.72 20.94
CA LEU A 744 -4.07 -9.10 21.42
C LEU A 744 -5.33 -9.90 21.11
N LEU A 745 -6.51 -9.31 21.29
CA LEU A 745 -7.78 -9.94 20.97
C LEU A 745 -7.84 -10.34 19.49
N SER A 746 -7.59 -9.41 18.57
CA SER A 746 -7.57 -9.72 17.15
C SER A 746 -6.53 -10.77 16.79
N LEU A 747 -5.33 -10.71 17.37
CA LEU A 747 -4.27 -11.69 17.14
C LEU A 747 -4.69 -13.10 17.57
N LEU A 748 -5.33 -13.24 18.74
CA LEU A 748 -5.83 -14.53 19.22
C LEU A 748 -6.90 -15.10 18.29
N PHE A 749 -7.83 -14.26 17.82
CA PHE A 749 -8.88 -14.70 16.89
C PHE A 749 -8.30 -15.12 15.53
N TRP A 750 -7.36 -14.37 14.96
CA TRP A 750 -6.65 -14.79 13.75
C TRP A 750 -5.87 -16.08 13.95
N GLY A 751 -5.16 -16.21 15.08
CA GLY A 751 -4.43 -17.42 15.46
C GLY A 751 -5.34 -18.65 15.56
N MET A 752 -6.53 -18.49 16.16
CA MET A 752 -7.54 -19.55 16.24
C MET A 752 -8.04 -20.00 14.87
N LEU A 753 -8.30 -19.05 13.95
CA LEU A 753 -8.73 -19.37 12.58
C LEU A 753 -7.64 -20.12 11.80
N VAL A 754 -6.39 -19.68 11.93
CA VAL A 754 -5.24 -20.34 11.28
C VAL A 754 -5.06 -21.75 11.85
N TYR A 755 -5.08 -21.91 13.17
CA TYR A 755 -4.99 -23.20 13.85
C TYR A 755 -6.07 -24.17 13.37
N GLU A 756 -7.32 -23.71 13.32
CA GLU A 756 -8.44 -24.52 12.82
C GLU A 756 -8.30 -24.89 11.34
N GLY A 757 -7.83 -23.96 10.51
CA GLY A 757 -7.53 -24.20 9.10
C GLY A 757 -6.47 -25.29 8.91
N ILE A 758 -5.38 -25.21 9.69
CA ILE A 758 -4.30 -26.19 9.69
C ILE A 758 -4.82 -27.55 10.16
N ARG A 759 -5.51 -27.61 11.31
CA ARG A 759 -6.07 -28.83 11.90
C ARG A 759 -6.94 -29.60 10.90
N ILE A 760 -7.84 -28.90 10.20
CA ILE A 760 -8.73 -29.52 9.20
C ILE A 760 -7.94 -30.05 7.99
N THR A 761 -6.90 -29.35 7.57
CA THR A 761 -6.07 -29.74 6.41
C THR A 761 -5.26 -30.99 6.74
N PHE A 762 -4.61 -31.03 7.91
CA PHE A 762 -3.87 -32.21 8.38
C PHE A 762 -4.79 -33.42 8.59
N CYS A 763 -5.99 -33.26 9.14
CA CYS A 763 -6.96 -34.35 9.26
C CYS A 763 -7.43 -34.92 7.91
N ARG A 764 -7.37 -34.15 6.82
CA ARG A 764 -7.73 -34.64 5.47
C ARG A 764 -6.60 -35.41 4.78
N TYR A 765 -5.35 -35.08 5.06
CA TYR A 765 -4.18 -35.76 4.50
C TYR A 765 -3.69 -36.93 5.37
N GLY A 766 -3.97 -36.90 6.68
CA GLY A 766 -3.72 -38.01 7.59
C GLY A 766 -4.80 -39.09 7.51
N LYS A 767 -4.60 -40.13 6.69
CA LYS A 767 -5.20 -41.45 6.98
C LYS A 767 -4.55 -42.02 8.24
N ARG A 768 -4.93 -41.53 9.43
CA ARG A 768 -4.84 -42.20 10.74
C ARG A 768 -5.43 -41.29 11.84
N SER A 769 -6.51 -41.80 12.44
CA SER A 769 -7.21 -41.37 13.65
C SER A 769 -6.96 -39.96 14.19
N CYS A 770 -7.96 -39.09 14.07
CA CYS A 770 -8.18 -38.03 15.07
C CYS A 770 -9.52 -38.29 15.75
N PHE A 771 -9.44 -38.39 17.08
CA PHE A 771 -10.51 -38.70 18.02
C PHE A 771 -11.75 -37.83 17.80
N HIS A 772 -12.90 -38.49 17.81
CA HIS A 772 -14.15 -37.84 18.21
C HIS A 772 -14.03 -37.39 19.66
N THR A 773 -14.16 -36.10 19.89
CA THR A 773 -14.76 -35.59 21.13
C THR A 773 -16.01 -34.80 20.74
N ARG A 774 -17.10 -35.20 21.37
CA ARG A 774 -18.49 -34.79 21.17
C ARG A 774 -18.71 -33.29 21.29
#